data_AF-A0AAD5BGU0-F1
#
_entry.id   AF-A0AAD5BGU0-F1
#
_cell.length_a   1.000
_cell.length_b   1.000
_cell.length_c   1.000
_cell.angle_alpha   90.00
_cell.angle_beta   90.00
_cell.angle_gamma   90.00
#
_symmetry.space_group_name_H-M   'P 1'
#
loop_
_entity.id
_entity.type
_entity.pdbx_description
1 polymer ?
#
loop_
_entity_poly.entity_id
_entity_poly.type
_entity_poly.pdbx_seq_one_letter_code
_entity_poly.pdbx_strand_id
1 'polypeptide(L)'
;MRRQLLYFKRSFFGSSKPQTYSISRVLNGSPQQLYKIVSEVNNYKDFVPFVEDSFVSSRDAQQQPTKAGLKVGWKDITEKFECSLACQENERVHARSLQLDLFHELETEWKFKTANGDKCRVDFTLLYRFKNPLYDRLSFIIDLESLYIDIDSELVENALERMVENVKRVKWTPYEYKPSSGLYDTYSLVTPPLVHVEIVDYNAELQLGVDESYDLNVSENGIAITSETVWGALHAFTTLQQLIIYKHGRYMLERSVHVQDYPHFRHRGIMIDAARNFLPVDSILEQIDIMSLVKMNVLHWHLVDSQSWPLILECCPEMSNDAYSKSERYTIKDLQRVQKYARERGVRVIPEIDMPGHARAGWKQVDPSLVKCGCKFWNGFAVEPPPGQLDVLNNKTYAVIRNVYNELSDVFTDAYFHVGNDELQKSCYPQEWFNNQTLSDITKGYLTSVLPIFNSVRGRKLIMWDDVLTSEAAVANIPKNITLQVWHEPSNIKTIISKGYDVVVSSADHLYLDCGYGGFLTNDFRYVDSPENDDFNTGQAGSWCGPYKTWQRIYSFDFLRNLTDTEKEKVLGAEAVLWSEQVDFTVLTGKLWPRSAALAESLWGGNKDEKGLKLYDMNAVETALRYVPQNEVHQLRVYRGILLVIRNLSPSLNVDYFPLVIVSFQRVWPMDVNEWVSKIRLVYWEILANFQRNQFVEQINILFGWSTVEFISPVIHFLFRQFYTEDIETTNENLLNLLKIKENHVLKTVHQLYLRVDFEKVDHDSKMLIHLLYDIITHESFAKWIDSQNEEEKITWLELGAVIVQTKDDWNAFELVGLLVWVESIFLSCSPKLTPETIHNEQLERILSNSLQICSELAKFKPTVQFFEHSSAFLPRLMDIKIQPTNSLSQT
;
A
#
# COMPACT_ATOMS: atom_id res chain seq x y z
N MET A 1 40.18 -21.42 21.19
CA MET A 1 39.88 -20.02 20.81
C MET A 1 40.15 -19.89 19.33
N ARG A 2 39.11 -19.73 18.49
CA ARG A 2 39.32 -19.32 17.09
C ARG A 2 39.93 -17.91 17.11
N ARG A 3 40.88 -17.63 16.21
CA ARG A 3 41.51 -16.30 16.06
C ARG A 3 40.40 -15.26 15.83
N GLN A 4 40.03 -14.51 16.85
CA GLN A 4 39.06 -13.41 16.77
C GLN A 4 39.80 -12.10 17.08
N LEU A 5 39.72 -11.18 16.12
CA LEU A 5 40.43 -9.91 16.12
C LEU A 5 39.80 -8.94 17.13
N LEU A 6 40.62 -8.40 18.03
CA LEU A 6 40.30 -7.33 18.97
C LEU A 6 40.58 -5.98 18.28
N TYR A 7 39.62 -5.05 18.10
CA TYR A 7 39.97 -3.68 17.67
C TYR A 7 39.18 -2.49 18.28
N PHE A 8 39.76 -1.29 18.10
CA PHE A 8 39.90 -0.22 19.08
C PHE A 8 38.97 1.04 18.91
N LYS A 9 38.51 1.70 19.99
CA LYS A 9 37.74 2.99 20.03
C LYS A 9 38.69 4.20 20.28
N ARG A 10 38.56 5.33 19.57
CA ARG A 10 39.40 6.57 19.72
C ARG A 10 38.60 7.89 19.61
N SER A 11 39.21 8.99 20.07
CA SER A 11 38.74 10.39 20.05
C SER A 11 39.49 11.25 19.01
N PHE A 12 38.80 12.22 18.41
CA PHE A 12 39.13 12.91 17.16
C PHE A 12 39.63 14.35 17.39
N PHE A 13 40.90 14.58 17.77
CA PHE A 13 41.62 15.83 17.48
C PHE A 13 43.13 15.58 17.60
N GLY A 14 43.91 16.09 16.65
CA GLY A 14 45.38 16.10 16.73
C GLY A 14 45.82 16.77 18.02
N SER A 15 46.33 15.97 18.95
CA SER A 15 46.55 16.37 20.32
C SER A 15 47.96 15.97 20.74
N SER A 16 48.62 16.86 21.49
CA SER A 16 49.88 16.61 22.18
C SER A 16 49.76 15.62 23.36
N LYS A 17 48.65 14.87 23.47
CA LYS A 17 48.33 13.96 24.59
C LYS A 17 48.28 12.49 24.15
N PRO A 18 48.54 11.55 25.07
CA PRO A 18 48.45 10.10 24.83
C PRO A 18 47.01 9.68 24.51
N GLN A 19 46.87 8.67 23.64
CA GLN A 19 45.61 8.09 23.25
C GLN A 19 45.29 6.88 24.11
N THR A 20 44.06 6.78 24.60
CA THR A 20 43.60 5.63 25.41
C THR A 20 42.53 4.86 24.66
N TYR A 21 42.61 3.53 24.72
CA TYR A 21 41.59 2.58 24.30
C TYR A 21 41.14 1.75 25.48
N SER A 22 39.88 1.32 25.50
CA SER A 22 39.41 0.27 26.40
C SER A 22 38.34 -0.62 25.76
N ILE A 23 38.30 -1.88 26.16
CA ILE A 23 37.32 -2.91 25.77
C ILE A 23 36.89 -3.70 27.00
N SER A 24 35.63 -4.09 27.07
CA SER A 24 35.09 -4.97 28.11
C SER A 24 34.44 -6.19 27.43
N ARG A 25 34.69 -7.41 27.93
CA ARG A 25 34.06 -8.65 27.43
C ARG A 25 33.64 -9.55 28.58
N VAL A 26 32.50 -10.23 28.46
CA VAL A 26 32.13 -11.31 29.38
C VAL A 26 32.58 -12.64 28.76
N LEU A 27 33.54 -13.31 29.39
CA LEU A 27 34.12 -14.57 28.91
C LEU A 27 33.71 -15.71 29.83
N ASN A 28 33.62 -16.92 29.28
CA ASN A 28 33.43 -18.14 30.06
C ASN A 28 34.72 -18.44 30.84
N GLY A 29 34.58 -18.60 32.16
CA GLY A 29 35.68 -18.80 33.10
C GLY A 29 35.59 -17.81 34.27
N SER A 30 36.00 -18.28 35.45
CA SER A 30 36.16 -17.44 36.64
C SER A 30 37.24 -16.37 36.44
N PRO A 31 37.20 -15.24 37.19
CA PRO A 31 38.27 -14.24 37.18
C PRO A 31 39.66 -14.84 37.39
N GLN A 32 39.77 -15.90 38.21
CA GLN A 32 41.01 -16.64 38.45
C GLN A 32 41.52 -17.37 37.21
N GLN A 33 40.64 -18.04 36.47
CA GLN A 33 41.03 -18.77 35.25
C GLN A 33 41.50 -17.81 34.16
N LEU A 34 40.78 -16.70 33.95
CA LEU A 34 41.14 -15.72 32.93
C LEU A 34 42.38 -14.92 33.32
N TYR A 35 42.51 -14.54 34.59
CA TYR A 35 43.72 -13.91 35.11
C TYR A 35 44.96 -14.80 34.87
N LYS A 36 44.87 -16.11 35.10
CA LYS A 36 45.98 -17.03 34.88
C LYS A 36 46.41 -17.12 33.41
N ILE A 37 45.47 -17.00 32.49
CA ILE A 37 45.74 -16.99 31.04
C ILE A 37 46.44 -15.68 30.64
N VAL A 38 45.91 -14.54 31.11
CA VAL A 38 46.40 -13.20 30.72
C VAL A 38 47.70 -12.84 31.43
N SER A 39 47.91 -13.26 32.68
CA SER A 39 49.18 -13.03 33.38
C SER A 39 50.34 -13.78 32.73
N GLU A 40 50.10 -14.85 31.97
CA GLU A 40 51.14 -15.61 31.27
C GLU A 40 51.41 -15.05 29.87
N VAL A 41 52.11 -13.91 29.84
CA VAL A 41 52.39 -13.12 28.62
C VAL A 41 53.07 -13.92 27.50
N ASN A 42 53.79 -15.00 27.81
CA ASN A 42 54.38 -15.90 26.81
C ASN A 42 53.36 -16.47 25.80
N ASN A 43 52.10 -16.59 26.22
CA ASN A 43 51.03 -17.17 25.41
C ASN A 43 50.32 -16.10 24.56
N TYR A 44 50.70 -14.83 24.65
CA TYR A 44 50.01 -13.77 23.92
C TYR A 44 50.05 -13.98 22.41
N LYS A 45 51.15 -14.49 21.85
CA LYS A 45 51.23 -14.87 20.43
C LYS A 45 50.17 -15.89 19.99
N ASP A 46 49.58 -16.64 20.93
CA ASP A 46 48.61 -17.68 20.62
C ASP A 46 47.18 -17.12 20.50
N PHE A 47 46.89 -15.96 21.09
CA PHE A 47 45.53 -15.42 21.17
C PHE A 47 45.39 -13.89 21.03
N VAL A 48 46.47 -13.11 21.11
CA VAL A 48 46.47 -11.66 20.88
C VAL A 48 46.82 -11.39 19.41
N PRO A 49 45.90 -10.83 18.62
CA PRO A 49 46.17 -10.54 17.21
C PRO A 49 47.34 -9.57 17.03
N PHE A 50 48.04 -9.68 15.89
CA PHE A 50 49.22 -8.87 15.52
C PHE A 50 50.49 -9.10 16.35
N VAL A 51 50.43 -9.89 17.42
CA VAL A 51 51.62 -10.37 18.15
C VAL A 51 52.24 -11.53 17.37
N GLU A 52 53.37 -11.28 16.72
CA GLU A 52 54.16 -12.31 16.02
C GLU A 52 54.94 -13.18 17.00
N ASP A 53 55.35 -12.61 18.14
CA ASP A 53 56.08 -13.32 19.18
C ASP A 53 55.88 -12.65 20.54
N SER A 54 55.98 -13.42 21.63
CA SER A 54 55.81 -12.94 23.00
C SER A 54 56.73 -13.70 23.96
N PHE A 55 57.37 -12.99 24.88
CA PHE A 55 58.36 -13.57 25.79
C PHE A 55 58.35 -12.89 27.17
N VAL A 56 58.66 -13.64 28.22
CA VAL A 56 58.88 -13.12 29.58
C VAL A 56 60.38 -13.07 29.87
N SER A 57 60.89 -11.90 30.22
CA SER A 57 62.32 -11.63 30.44
C SER A 57 62.74 -11.78 31.91
N SER A 58 61.83 -11.51 32.84
CA SER A 58 62.08 -11.68 34.28
C SER A 58 60.80 -11.98 35.07
N ARG A 59 60.96 -12.68 36.19
CA ARG A 59 59.89 -12.97 37.17
C ARG A 59 60.32 -12.56 38.58
N ASP A 60 59.36 -12.34 39.47
CA ASP A 60 59.61 -12.12 40.89
C ASP A 60 59.80 -13.45 41.66
N ALA A 61 59.98 -13.34 42.98
CA ALA A 61 60.16 -14.48 43.88
C ALA A 61 58.92 -15.40 43.95
N GLN A 62 57.75 -14.90 43.55
CA GLN A 62 56.47 -15.61 43.47
C GLN A 62 56.19 -16.17 42.05
N GLN A 63 57.19 -16.13 41.16
CA GLN A 63 57.09 -16.57 39.77
C GLN A 63 56.11 -15.73 38.91
N GLN A 64 55.72 -14.54 39.34
CA GLN A 64 54.91 -13.63 38.52
C GLN A 64 55.81 -12.87 37.52
N PRO A 65 55.38 -12.71 36.26
CA PRO A 65 56.13 -11.92 35.28
C PRO A 65 56.31 -10.46 35.73
N THR A 66 57.54 -9.98 35.74
CA THR A 66 57.89 -8.58 36.08
C THR A 66 58.40 -7.80 34.87
N LYS A 67 58.96 -8.49 33.87
CA LYS A 67 59.27 -7.93 32.56
C LYS A 67 58.90 -8.93 31.47
N ALA A 68 58.28 -8.44 30.40
CA ALA A 68 57.94 -9.24 29.23
C ALA A 68 57.93 -8.36 27.98
N GLY A 69 58.18 -8.94 26.83
CA GLY A 69 58.14 -8.21 25.57
C GLY A 69 57.27 -8.88 24.51
N LEU A 70 56.88 -8.08 23.54
CA LEU A 70 56.09 -8.48 22.38
C LEU A 70 56.84 -8.07 21.11
N LYS A 71 56.73 -8.90 20.08
CA LYS A 71 57.03 -8.54 18.70
C LYS A 71 55.69 -8.36 18.00
N VAL A 72 55.41 -7.15 17.53
CA VAL A 72 54.14 -6.79 16.90
C VAL A 72 54.38 -6.44 15.43
N GLY A 73 53.61 -7.05 14.54
CA GLY A 73 53.73 -6.89 13.10
C GLY A 73 52.45 -6.32 12.46
N TRP A 74 52.62 -5.37 11.55
CA TRP A 74 51.56 -4.80 10.72
C TRP A 74 52.04 -4.61 9.27
N LYS A 75 51.69 -5.55 8.39
CA LYS A 75 52.17 -5.58 6.98
C LYS A 75 53.71 -5.52 6.91
N ASP A 76 54.30 -4.47 6.35
CA ASP A 76 55.75 -4.31 6.18
C ASP A 76 56.46 -3.70 7.41
N ILE A 77 55.74 -3.46 8.51
CA ILE A 77 56.29 -2.85 9.73
C ILE A 77 56.26 -3.88 10.86
N THR A 78 57.42 -4.19 11.42
CA THR A 78 57.54 -5.06 12.59
C THR A 78 58.39 -4.37 13.66
N GLU A 79 57.86 -4.28 14.87
CA GLU A 79 58.57 -3.71 16.03
C GLU A 79 58.60 -4.69 17.19
N LYS A 80 59.66 -4.59 18.00
CA LYS A 80 59.84 -5.39 19.21
C LYS A 80 60.03 -4.45 20.39
N PHE A 81 59.24 -4.63 21.44
CA PHE A 81 59.32 -3.82 22.65
C PHE A 81 59.25 -4.68 23.90
N GLU A 82 59.86 -4.20 24.98
CA GLU A 82 59.86 -4.85 26.29
C GLU A 82 59.14 -3.94 27.30
N CYS A 83 58.32 -4.53 28.16
CA CYS A 83 57.47 -3.86 29.14
C CYS A 83 57.80 -4.32 30.56
N SER A 84 57.64 -3.42 31.53
CA SER A 84 57.48 -3.79 32.94
C SER A 84 56.04 -4.20 33.22
N LEU A 85 55.86 -5.19 34.09
CA LEU A 85 54.56 -5.75 34.45
C LEU A 85 54.27 -5.55 35.94
N ALA A 86 53.03 -5.17 36.25
CA ALA A 86 52.47 -5.12 37.58
C ALA A 86 51.19 -5.99 37.61
N CYS A 87 51.33 -7.20 38.14
CA CYS A 87 50.25 -8.17 38.26
C CYS A 87 49.65 -8.12 39.67
N GLN A 88 48.34 -7.96 39.79
CA GLN A 88 47.58 -8.16 41.03
C GLN A 88 46.65 -9.34 40.83
N GLU A 89 46.81 -10.36 41.66
CA GLU A 89 46.14 -11.65 41.51
C GLU A 89 44.62 -11.49 41.40
N ASN A 90 44.04 -12.09 40.35
CA ASN A 90 42.60 -12.09 40.06
C ASN A 90 41.94 -10.72 39.80
N GLU A 91 42.69 -9.62 39.91
CA GLU A 91 42.16 -8.26 39.80
C GLU A 91 42.67 -7.55 38.55
N ARG A 92 43.99 -7.51 38.32
CA ARG A 92 44.55 -6.79 37.17
C ARG A 92 45.93 -7.25 36.69
N VAL A 93 46.22 -7.00 35.41
CA VAL A 93 47.56 -7.12 34.81
C VAL A 93 47.86 -5.82 34.08
N HIS A 94 48.81 -5.03 34.56
CA HIS A 94 49.22 -3.76 33.94
C HIS A 94 50.62 -3.91 33.35
N ALA A 95 50.81 -3.59 32.07
CA ALA A 95 52.11 -3.57 31.40
C ALA A 95 52.47 -2.18 30.89
N ARG A 96 53.67 -1.67 31.18
CA ARG A 96 54.18 -0.37 30.70
C ARG A 96 55.46 -0.60 29.90
N SER A 97 55.53 -0.12 28.66
CA SER A 97 56.71 -0.31 27.82
C SER A 97 57.94 0.46 28.32
N LEU A 98 59.11 -0.16 28.23
CA LEU A 98 60.43 0.33 28.67
C LEU A 98 61.27 0.86 27.50
N GLN A 99 61.00 0.41 26.28
CA GLN A 99 61.68 0.82 25.04
C GLN A 99 60.65 1.21 24.00
N LEU A 100 60.80 2.40 23.42
CA LEU A 100 59.84 2.93 22.47
C LEU A 100 60.60 3.61 21.33
N ASP A 101 60.84 2.91 20.22
CA ASP A 101 61.41 3.50 19.01
C ASP A 101 60.32 4.25 18.23
N LEU A 102 59.13 3.65 18.09
CA LEU A 102 57.97 4.19 17.39
C LEU A 102 57.05 5.08 18.25
N PHE A 103 57.07 4.91 19.57
CA PHE A 103 56.12 5.54 20.51
C PHE A 103 56.79 6.49 21.51
N HIS A 104 56.03 7.44 22.08
CA HIS A 104 56.38 8.21 23.28
C HIS A 104 55.84 7.55 24.56
N GLU A 105 54.75 6.80 24.44
CA GLU A 105 54.10 6.08 25.55
C GLU A 105 53.40 4.85 24.99
N LEU A 106 53.41 3.74 25.73
CA LEU A 106 52.69 2.50 25.40
C LEU A 106 52.44 1.71 26.71
N GLU A 107 51.19 1.60 27.13
CA GLU A 107 50.76 0.88 28.33
C GLU A 107 49.53 0.03 28.05
N THR A 108 49.37 -1.09 28.75
CA THR A 108 48.17 -1.91 28.74
C THR A 108 47.71 -2.24 30.15
N GLU A 109 46.41 -2.37 30.37
CA GLU A 109 45.84 -2.78 31.65
C GLU A 109 44.66 -3.73 31.43
N TRP A 110 44.72 -4.93 32.01
CA TRP A 110 43.62 -5.88 32.07
C TRP A 110 43.02 -5.86 33.47
N LYS A 111 41.70 -5.91 33.61
CA LYS A 111 40.96 -6.02 34.86
C LYS A 111 39.94 -7.14 34.77
N PHE A 112 39.73 -7.87 35.86
CA PHE A 112 38.83 -9.03 35.90
C PHE A 112 37.76 -8.80 36.98
N LYS A 113 36.50 -9.00 36.63
CA LYS A 113 35.34 -8.87 37.52
C LYS A 113 34.41 -10.05 37.35
N THR A 114 33.80 -10.53 38.43
CA THR A 114 32.81 -11.61 38.37
C THR A 114 31.57 -11.15 37.58
N ALA A 115 31.08 -12.00 36.67
CA ALA A 115 29.79 -11.86 35.98
C ALA A 115 28.88 -13.04 36.37
N ASN A 116 27.65 -13.08 35.85
CA ASN A 116 26.66 -14.11 36.26
C ASN A 116 27.16 -15.55 35.98
N GLY A 117 27.15 -16.40 37.01
CA GLY A 117 27.59 -17.79 36.93
C GLY A 117 29.12 -17.94 36.87
N ASP A 118 29.62 -18.90 36.09
CA ASP A 118 31.06 -19.11 35.83
C ASP A 118 31.61 -18.18 34.75
N LYS A 119 31.07 -16.96 34.63
CA LYS A 119 31.50 -15.97 33.63
C LYS A 119 32.25 -14.82 34.31
N CYS A 120 33.20 -14.23 33.59
CA CYS A 120 33.98 -13.09 34.08
C CYS A 120 34.01 -11.97 33.06
N ARG A 121 33.72 -10.76 33.52
CA ARG A 121 33.93 -9.53 32.76
C ARG A 121 35.42 -9.15 32.81
N VAL A 122 36.05 -9.12 31.64
CA VAL A 122 37.43 -8.69 31.44
C VAL A 122 37.42 -7.30 30.81
N ASP A 123 37.96 -6.31 31.50
CA ASP A 123 38.17 -4.95 30.97
C ASP A 123 39.65 -4.80 30.56
N PHE A 124 39.96 -4.56 29.29
CA PHE A 124 41.30 -4.25 28.81
C PHE A 124 41.41 -2.78 28.40
N THR A 125 42.53 -2.13 28.69
CA THR A 125 42.85 -0.75 28.36
C THR A 125 44.22 -0.70 27.68
N LEU A 126 44.39 0.08 26.61
CA LEU A 126 45.67 0.36 25.95
C LEU A 126 45.88 1.87 25.88
N LEU A 127 46.97 2.38 26.44
CA LEU A 127 47.42 3.77 26.31
C LEU A 127 48.59 3.80 25.32
N TYR A 128 48.62 4.68 24.32
CA TYR A 128 49.80 4.84 23.47
C TYR A 128 49.92 6.24 22.86
N ARG A 129 51.12 6.60 22.37
CA ARG A 129 51.39 7.85 21.65
C ARG A 129 52.51 7.62 20.64
N PHE A 130 52.33 7.92 19.35
CA PHE A 130 53.41 7.78 18.36
C PHE A 130 54.41 8.95 18.41
N LYS A 131 55.67 8.71 18.00
CA LYS A 131 56.67 9.79 17.84
C LYS A 131 56.48 10.60 16.56
N ASN A 132 56.03 9.97 15.47
CA ASN A 132 55.80 10.63 14.20
C ASN A 132 54.29 10.89 13.97
N PRO A 133 53.85 12.15 13.84
CA PRO A 133 52.45 12.51 13.60
C PRO A 133 51.84 11.94 12.31
N LEU A 134 52.67 11.48 11.37
CA LEU A 134 52.23 10.86 10.11
C LEU A 134 51.80 9.40 10.31
N TYR A 135 52.39 8.68 11.28
CA TYR A 135 51.94 7.33 11.66
C TYR A 135 50.60 7.37 12.41
N ASP A 136 50.36 8.43 13.20
CA ASP A 136 49.04 8.73 13.77
C ASP A 136 47.96 8.91 12.67
N ARG A 137 48.36 9.32 11.46
CA ARG A 137 47.47 9.52 10.30
C ARG A 137 47.37 8.32 9.36
N LEU A 138 48.28 7.34 9.43
CA LEU A 138 48.36 6.21 8.51
C LEU A 138 47.88 4.87 9.10
N SER A 139 47.57 4.81 10.40
CA SER A 139 47.05 3.60 11.07
C SER A 139 45.62 3.20 10.66
N PHE A 140 45.06 3.75 9.58
CA PHE A 140 43.64 3.76 9.25
C PHE A 140 43.25 2.99 7.97
N ILE A 141 44.08 2.05 7.50
CA ILE A 141 43.76 1.30 6.26
C ILE A 141 42.64 0.29 6.52
N ILE A 142 41.53 0.46 5.78
CA ILE A 142 40.26 -0.29 5.85
C ILE A 142 40.48 -1.80 5.72
N ASP A 143 40.01 -2.54 6.72
CA ASP A 143 39.79 -3.98 6.63
C ASP A 143 38.35 -4.28 7.06
N LEU A 144 37.52 -4.75 6.12
CA LEU A 144 36.14 -5.17 6.41
C LEU A 144 36.09 -6.49 7.22
N GLU A 145 37.23 -7.11 7.54
CA GLU A 145 37.33 -8.21 8.51
C GLU A 145 37.30 -7.71 9.98
N SER A 146 37.30 -6.39 10.21
CA SER A 146 37.46 -5.78 11.55
C SER A 146 36.20 -5.19 12.18
N LEU A 147 35.00 -5.55 11.71
CA LEU A 147 33.74 -5.14 12.37
C LEU A 147 33.66 -5.76 13.77
N TYR A 148 33.75 -4.91 14.80
CA TYR A 148 33.58 -5.29 16.20
C TYR A 148 32.09 -5.35 16.55
N ILE A 149 31.68 -6.45 17.18
CA ILE A 149 30.30 -6.72 17.55
C ILE A 149 30.25 -7.11 19.04
N ASP A 150 29.36 -6.49 19.82
CA ASP A 150 28.99 -6.91 21.18
C ASP A 150 27.56 -7.44 21.16
N ILE A 151 27.39 -8.63 20.57
CA ILE A 151 26.07 -9.22 20.32
C ILE A 151 26.05 -10.63 20.93
N ASP A 152 25.22 -10.82 21.95
CA ASP A 152 24.96 -12.10 22.61
C ASP A 152 23.94 -12.94 21.78
N SER A 153 24.08 -12.98 20.45
CA SER A 153 23.17 -13.70 19.53
C SER A 153 23.84 -14.07 18.19
N GLU A 154 23.99 -15.38 17.95
CA GLU A 154 24.50 -15.96 16.69
C GLU A 154 23.67 -15.52 15.47
N LEU A 155 22.35 -15.35 15.64
CA LEU A 155 21.45 -14.89 14.58
C LEU A 155 21.86 -13.51 14.04
N VAL A 156 22.16 -12.58 14.96
CA VAL A 156 22.44 -11.19 14.62
C VAL A 156 23.88 -11.04 14.13
N GLU A 157 24.82 -11.81 14.67
CA GLU A 157 26.18 -11.93 14.13
C GLU A 157 26.16 -12.41 12.67
N ASN A 158 25.47 -13.52 12.39
CA ASN A 158 25.33 -14.04 11.03
C ASN A 158 24.63 -13.03 10.10
N ALA A 159 23.68 -12.23 10.60
CA ALA A 159 23.03 -11.20 9.80
C ALA A 159 23.98 -10.06 9.43
N LEU A 160 24.84 -9.63 10.36
CA LEU A 160 25.86 -8.63 10.06
C LEU A 160 26.88 -9.16 9.05
N GLU A 161 27.35 -10.40 9.21
CA GLU A 161 28.28 -11.02 8.26
C GLU A 161 27.70 -11.04 6.84
N ARG A 162 26.45 -11.48 6.69
CA ARG A 162 25.75 -11.47 5.38
C ARG A 162 25.64 -10.06 4.80
N MET A 163 25.32 -9.07 5.62
CA MET A 163 25.25 -7.67 5.19
C MET A 163 26.61 -7.19 4.65
N VAL A 164 27.69 -7.47 5.37
CA VAL A 164 29.06 -7.12 4.97
C VAL A 164 29.46 -7.85 3.69
N GLU A 165 29.17 -9.14 3.56
CA GLU A 165 29.40 -9.91 2.34
C GLU A 165 28.62 -9.36 1.15
N ASN A 166 27.35 -8.96 1.36
CA ASN A 166 26.52 -8.36 0.33
C ASN A 166 27.10 -7.03 -0.16
N VAL A 167 27.50 -6.13 0.74
CA VAL A 167 28.16 -4.86 0.38
C VAL A 167 29.44 -5.14 -0.42
N LYS A 168 30.25 -6.12 0.00
CA LYS A 168 31.49 -6.51 -0.70
C LYS A 168 31.24 -7.07 -2.10
N ARG A 169 30.17 -7.86 -2.25
CA ARG A 169 29.81 -8.56 -3.48
C ARG A 169 29.19 -7.60 -4.50
N VAL A 170 28.21 -6.80 -4.08
CA VAL A 170 27.41 -5.95 -4.97
C VAL A 170 28.20 -4.74 -5.45
N LYS A 171 29.02 -4.13 -4.57
CA LYS A 171 29.77 -2.90 -4.88
C LYS A 171 28.90 -1.83 -5.56
N TRP A 172 27.71 -1.61 -4.99
CA TRP A 172 26.71 -0.73 -5.58
C TRP A 172 27.21 0.71 -5.71
N THR A 173 26.93 1.33 -6.86
CA THR A 173 27.11 2.76 -7.10
C THR A 173 25.79 3.35 -7.58
N PRO A 174 25.28 4.40 -6.92
CA PRO A 174 24.12 5.13 -7.42
C PRO A 174 24.39 5.65 -8.84
N TYR A 175 23.36 5.64 -9.69
CA TYR A 175 23.43 6.24 -11.02
C TYR A 175 23.68 7.76 -10.88
N GLU A 176 24.65 8.30 -11.63
CA GLU A 176 25.11 9.70 -11.47
C GLU A 176 23.99 10.71 -11.76
N TYR A 177 23.38 11.26 -10.70
CA TYR A 177 22.68 12.52 -10.77
C TYR A 177 23.73 13.65 -10.81
N LYS A 178 23.81 14.41 -11.91
CA LYS A 178 24.62 15.63 -11.98
C LYS A 178 23.99 16.67 -11.06
N PRO A 179 24.60 17.01 -9.90
CA PRO A 179 24.04 18.04 -9.04
C PRO A 179 24.20 19.38 -9.76
N SER A 180 23.10 20.14 -9.86
CA SER A 180 23.17 21.56 -10.17
C SER A 180 23.91 22.26 -9.02
N SER A 181 25.17 22.62 -9.26
CA SER A 181 26.02 23.54 -8.48
C SER A 181 26.20 23.26 -6.98
N GLY A 182 27.42 22.89 -6.59
CA GLY A 182 27.90 23.04 -5.21
C GLY A 182 28.89 21.96 -4.79
N LEU A 183 30.06 22.36 -4.32
CA LEU A 183 31.03 21.52 -3.62
C LEU A 183 30.32 20.80 -2.45
N TYR A 184 30.15 19.48 -2.56
CA TYR A 184 29.81 18.65 -1.42
C TYR A 184 31.01 17.77 -1.12
N ASP A 185 31.59 17.94 0.06
CA ASP A 185 32.62 17.06 0.59
C ASP A 185 32.00 15.66 0.76
N THR A 186 32.26 14.78 -0.21
CA THR A 186 31.96 13.36 -0.06
C THR A 186 32.95 12.78 0.93
N TYR A 187 32.46 12.31 2.07
CA TYR A 187 33.30 11.72 3.11
C TYR A 187 33.75 10.32 2.67
N SER A 188 35.07 10.10 2.54
CA SER A 188 35.58 8.74 2.58
C SER A 188 35.34 8.20 3.98
N LEU A 189 34.83 6.97 4.12
CA LEU A 189 34.91 6.24 5.38
C LEU A 189 36.40 6.00 5.67
N VAL A 190 37.07 6.92 6.35
CA VAL A 190 38.52 6.88 6.59
C VAL A 190 38.87 5.80 7.63
N THR A 191 37.89 5.21 8.32
CA THR A 191 38.06 4.13 9.30
C THR A 191 36.83 3.23 9.33
N PRO A 192 36.96 1.90 9.56
CA PRO A 192 35.78 1.05 9.74
C PRO A 192 35.01 1.55 10.97
N PRO A 193 33.75 1.96 10.82
CA PRO A 193 32.95 2.40 11.96
C PRO A 193 32.77 1.22 12.91
N LEU A 194 33.04 1.43 14.20
CA LEU A 194 32.57 0.52 15.24
C LEU A 194 31.04 0.43 15.08
N VAL A 195 30.51 -0.75 14.72
CA VAL A 195 29.06 -0.97 14.67
C VAL A 195 28.63 -1.37 16.08
N HIS A 196 28.10 -0.42 16.82
CA HIS A 196 27.48 -0.70 18.11
C HIS A 196 26.05 -1.15 17.88
N VAL A 197 25.69 -2.35 18.34
CA VAL A 197 24.32 -2.86 18.26
C VAL A 197 23.83 -3.10 19.67
N GLU A 198 22.75 -2.43 20.07
CA GLU A 198 22.09 -2.61 21.36
C GLU A 198 20.69 -3.17 21.13
N ILE A 199 20.40 -4.32 21.73
CA ILE A 199 19.10 -4.98 21.63
C ILE A 199 18.53 -5.14 23.04
N VAL A 200 17.25 -4.78 23.22
CA VAL A 200 16.57 -4.86 24.53
C VAL A 200 16.18 -6.30 24.87
N ASP A 201 15.51 -7.01 23.96
CA ASP A 201 15.11 -8.40 24.12
C ASP A 201 15.68 -9.32 23.02
N TYR A 202 16.65 -10.15 23.41
CA TYR A 202 17.28 -11.15 22.54
C TYR A 202 16.42 -12.41 22.33
N ASN A 203 15.39 -12.62 23.15
CA ASN A 203 14.61 -13.86 23.18
C ASN A 203 13.23 -13.73 22.52
N ALA A 204 12.86 -12.53 22.05
CA ALA A 204 11.59 -12.29 21.39
C ALA A 204 11.37 -13.24 20.19
N GLU A 205 10.30 -14.02 20.22
CA GLU A 205 9.98 -14.96 19.16
C GLU A 205 9.52 -14.22 17.88
N LEU A 206 9.89 -14.77 16.72
CA LEU A 206 9.42 -14.28 15.43
C LEU A 206 7.96 -14.69 15.21
N GLN A 207 7.04 -13.85 15.69
CA GLN A 207 5.59 -14.06 15.60
C GLN A 207 4.92 -12.75 15.14
N LEU A 208 3.65 -12.82 14.74
CA LEU A 208 2.89 -11.63 14.35
C LEU A 208 2.89 -10.58 15.49
N GLY A 209 3.38 -9.38 15.17
CA GLY A 209 3.38 -8.24 16.09
C GLY A 209 4.58 -8.16 17.03
N VAL A 210 5.61 -9.00 16.83
CA VAL A 210 6.92 -8.75 17.45
C VAL A 210 7.44 -7.36 17.03
N ASP A 211 8.14 -6.67 17.92
CA ASP A 211 8.63 -5.33 17.64
C ASP A 211 9.79 -5.38 16.62
N GLU A 212 9.57 -4.72 15.48
CA GLU A 212 10.50 -4.66 14.34
C GLU A 212 11.16 -3.27 14.19
N SER A 213 10.98 -2.39 15.18
CA SER A 213 11.52 -1.02 15.15
C SER A 213 13.02 -0.98 15.42
N TYR A 214 13.68 0.04 14.86
CA TYR A 214 15.09 0.31 15.11
C TYR A 214 15.41 1.80 14.98
N ASP A 215 16.51 2.19 15.63
CA ASP A 215 17.19 3.47 15.45
C ASP A 215 18.58 3.18 14.88
N LEU A 216 18.94 3.84 13.79
CA LEU A 216 20.21 3.73 13.10
C LEU A 216 20.83 5.12 13.00
N ASN A 217 21.97 5.30 13.66
CA ASN A 217 22.78 6.50 13.58
C ASN A 217 24.11 6.19 12.89
N VAL A 218 24.31 6.77 11.72
CA VAL A 218 25.51 6.62 10.91
C VAL A 218 26.23 7.96 10.86
N SER A 219 27.46 8.01 11.39
CA SER A 219 28.26 9.24 11.42
C SER A 219 29.74 8.96 11.17
N GLU A 220 30.54 10.02 11.07
CA GLU A 220 32.00 9.92 11.03
C GLU A 220 32.60 9.18 12.24
N ASN A 221 31.89 9.19 13.37
CA ASN A 221 32.36 8.61 14.63
C ASN A 221 32.00 7.12 14.80
N GLY A 222 31.18 6.55 13.90
CA GLY A 222 30.73 5.17 14.01
C GLY A 222 29.30 4.94 13.52
N ILE A 223 28.86 3.69 13.60
CA ILE A 223 27.49 3.26 13.35
C ILE A 223 26.92 2.78 14.68
N ALA A 224 25.79 3.33 15.11
CA ALA A 224 25.04 2.84 16.25
C ALA A 224 23.67 2.37 15.79
N ILE A 225 23.29 1.16 16.20
CA ILE A 225 21.99 0.55 15.98
C ILE A 225 21.42 0.25 17.35
N THR A 226 20.20 0.70 17.61
CA THR A 226 19.41 0.26 18.77
C THR A 226 18.08 -0.30 18.29
N SER A 227 17.57 -1.33 18.95
CA SER A 227 16.29 -1.95 18.58
C SER A 227 15.68 -2.68 19.77
N GLU A 228 14.35 -2.79 19.82
CA GLU A 228 13.67 -3.52 20.89
C GLU A 228 13.97 -5.03 20.83
N THR A 229 14.04 -5.59 19.62
CA THR A 229 14.32 -7.02 19.43
C THR A 229 15.40 -7.27 18.38
N VAL A 230 15.84 -8.52 18.28
CA VAL A 230 16.77 -8.97 17.21
C VAL A 230 16.23 -8.67 15.80
N TRP A 231 14.91 -8.64 15.61
CA TRP A 231 14.28 -8.45 14.30
C TRP A 231 14.44 -7.02 13.80
N GLY A 232 14.34 -6.02 14.68
CA GLY A 232 14.65 -4.63 14.36
C GLY A 232 16.12 -4.43 13.95
N ALA A 233 17.06 -5.09 14.64
CA ALA A 233 18.48 -5.04 14.26
C ALA A 233 18.73 -5.62 12.85
N LEU A 234 18.06 -6.70 12.47
CA LEU A 234 18.13 -7.26 11.11
C LEU A 234 17.66 -6.26 10.05
N HIS A 235 16.56 -5.54 10.31
CA HIS A 235 16.07 -4.46 9.42
C HIS A 235 17.04 -3.28 9.34
N ALA A 236 17.69 -2.93 10.46
CA ALA A 236 18.72 -1.88 10.48
C ALA A 236 19.90 -2.24 9.58
N PHE A 237 20.30 -3.52 9.54
CA PHE A 237 21.37 -3.98 8.65
C PHE A 237 20.99 -3.88 7.18
N THR A 238 19.75 -4.23 6.80
CA THR A 238 19.29 -4.12 5.41
C THR A 238 19.18 -2.67 4.95
N THR A 239 18.81 -1.74 5.84
CA THR A 239 18.91 -0.30 5.58
C THR A 239 20.36 0.15 5.45
N LEU A 240 21.23 -0.25 6.38
CA LEU A 240 22.63 0.16 6.40
C LEU A 240 23.37 -0.22 5.11
N GLN A 241 23.18 -1.43 4.57
CA GLN A 241 23.83 -1.81 3.30
C GLN A 241 23.36 -0.98 2.10
N GLN A 242 22.16 -0.41 2.13
CA GLN A 242 21.66 0.46 1.06
C GLN A 242 22.29 1.86 1.11
N LEU A 243 22.78 2.28 2.29
CA LEU A 243 23.49 3.55 2.49
C LEU A 243 24.97 3.48 2.09
N ILE A 244 25.58 2.28 2.09
CA ILE A 244 26.99 2.09 1.77
C ILE A 244 27.17 1.93 0.26
N ILE A 245 27.90 2.86 -0.35
CA ILE A 245 28.18 2.88 -1.80
C ILE A 245 29.65 2.58 -2.08
N TYR A 246 29.99 2.12 -3.28
CA TYR A 246 31.36 1.79 -3.69
C TYR A 246 31.88 2.71 -4.80
N LYS A 247 32.52 3.83 -4.45
CA LYS A 247 33.02 4.82 -5.43
C LYS A 247 34.54 4.94 -5.38
N HIS A 248 35.18 5.09 -6.53
CA HIS A 248 36.64 5.27 -6.64
C HIS A 248 37.48 4.19 -5.91
N GLY A 249 37.02 2.93 -5.96
CA GLY A 249 37.73 1.81 -5.31
C GLY A 249 37.58 1.76 -3.79
N ARG A 250 36.65 2.53 -3.21
CA ARG A 250 36.44 2.64 -1.76
C ARG A 250 34.95 2.55 -1.43
N TYR A 251 34.65 1.99 -0.26
CA TYR A 251 33.33 2.09 0.34
C TYR A 251 33.16 3.46 0.97
N MET A 252 32.01 4.09 0.75
CA MET A 252 31.73 5.46 1.16
C MET A 252 30.29 5.59 1.64
N LEU A 253 30.05 6.60 2.47
CA LEU A 253 28.73 7.10 2.79
C LEU A 253 28.59 8.48 2.15
N GLU A 254 27.39 8.80 1.69
CA GLU A 254 27.15 10.12 1.11
C GLU A 254 27.12 11.20 2.19
N ARG A 255 26.50 10.91 3.34
CA ARG A 255 26.36 11.82 4.49
C ARG A 255 26.20 11.04 5.80
N SER A 256 26.42 11.73 6.92
CA SER A 256 25.92 11.27 8.21
C SER A 256 24.39 11.29 8.19
N VAL A 257 23.76 10.25 8.74
CA VAL A 257 22.30 10.09 8.74
C VAL A 257 21.84 9.48 10.06
N HIS A 258 20.70 9.96 10.55
CA HIS A 258 19.95 9.34 11.64
C HIS A 258 18.61 8.86 11.08
N VAL A 259 18.28 7.60 11.33
CA VAL A 259 17.10 6.91 10.83
C VAL A 259 16.39 6.28 12.02
N GLN A 260 15.17 6.72 12.29
CA GLN A 260 14.25 6.03 13.19
C GLN A 260 13.15 5.42 12.34
N ASP A 261 12.96 4.10 12.44
CA ASP A 261 12.17 3.37 11.46
C ASP A 261 11.41 2.18 12.07
N TYR A 262 10.21 1.92 11.56
CA TYR A 262 9.32 0.86 12.02
C TYR A 262 8.23 0.58 10.97
N PRO A 263 7.69 -0.65 10.90
CA PRO A 263 6.66 -0.97 9.91
C PRO A 263 5.27 -0.41 10.30
N HIS A 264 4.53 0.08 9.31
CA HIS A 264 3.13 0.47 9.51
C HIS A 264 2.20 -0.73 9.73
N PHE A 265 2.49 -1.87 9.09
CA PHE A 265 1.72 -3.10 9.22
C PHE A 265 2.56 -4.27 9.71
N ARG A 266 1.95 -5.14 10.52
CA ARG A 266 2.60 -6.30 11.15
C ARG A 266 2.71 -7.50 10.21
N HIS A 267 1.90 -7.56 9.16
CA HIS A 267 1.85 -8.65 8.19
C HIS A 267 2.20 -8.13 6.79
N ARG A 268 3.41 -8.43 6.29
CA ARG A 268 3.93 -7.90 5.03
C ARG A 268 4.44 -9.04 4.17
N GLY A 269 3.55 -9.59 3.35
CA GLY A 269 3.81 -10.89 2.74
C GLY A 269 3.82 -10.94 1.22
N ILE A 270 4.35 -12.06 0.75
CA ILE A 270 4.08 -12.60 -0.57
C ILE A 270 3.51 -14.01 -0.39
N MET A 271 2.63 -14.41 -1.29
CA MET A 271 2.23 -15.81 -1.45
C MET A 271 2.92 -16.39 -2.67
N ILE A 272 3.54 -17.56 -2.51
CA ILE A 272 4.02 -18.38 -3.63
C ILE A 272 3.25 -19.70 -3.69
N ASP A 273 2.80 -20.05 -4.88
CA ASP A 273 2.20 -21.34 -5.18
C ASP A 273 3.27 -22.30 -5.72
N ALA A 274 3.48 -23.40 -4.98
CA ALA A 274 4.42 -24.46 -5.31
C ALA A 274 3.73 -25.77 -5.74
N ALA A 275 2.41 -25.72 -5.93
CA ALA A 275 1.58 -26.87 -6.25
C ALA A 275 1.23 -26.93 -7.73
N ARG A 276 0.80 -25.80 -8.33
CA ARG A 276 0.49 -25.73 -9.77
C ARG A 276 1.74 -25.99 -10.61
N ASN A 277 2.89 -25.51 -10.17
CA ASN A 277 4.21 -25.86 -10.69
C ASN A 277 5.21 -25.91 -9.54
N PHE A 278 6.16 -26.84 -9.61
CA PHE A 278 7.13 -27.03 -8.53
C PHE A 278 8.16 -25.91 -8.48
N LEU A 279 8.45 -25.41 -7.27
CA LEU A 279 9.48 -24.40 -7.03
C LEU A 279 10.67 -25.02 -6.27
N PRO A 280 11.87 -25.16 -6.86
CA PRO A 280 13.03 -25.67 -6.16
C PRO A 280 13.35 -24.85 -4.90
N VAL A 281 13.83 -25.52 -3.84
CA VAL A 281 14.14 -24.87 -2.56
C VAL A 281 15.02 -23.65 -2.73
N ASP A 282 16.09 -23.74 -3.55
CA ASP A 282 17.02 -22.64 -3.75
C ASP A 282 16.35 -21.40 -4.38
N SER A 283 15.35 -21.60 -5.26
CA SER A 283 14.56 -20.51 -5.82
C SER A 283 13.66 -19.84 -4.78
N ILE A 284 13.14 -20.60 -3.81
CA ILE A 284 12.39 -20.06 -2.66
C ILE A 284 13.34 -19.27 -1.74
N LEU A 285 14.54 -19.78 -1.47
CA LEU A 285 15.55 -19.09 -0.66
C LEU A 285 15.95 -17.75 -1.29
N GLU A 286 16.09 -17.68 -2.61
CA GLU A 286 16.31 -16.42 -3.34
C GLU A 286 15.20 -15.40 -3.06
N GLN A 287 13.93 -15.82 -3.05
CA GLN A 287 12.83 -14.89 -2.76
C GLN A 287 12.90 -14.37 -1.32
N ILE A 288 13.26 -15.23 -0.36
CA ILE A 288 13.46 -14.84 1.04
C ILE A 288 14.61 -13.83 1.18
N ASP A 289 15.71 -13.99 0.43
CA ASP A 289 16.78 -12.98 0.39
C ASP A 289 16.23 -11.61 -0.06
N ILE A 290 15.43 -11.57 -1.13
CA ILE A 290 14.88 -10.32 -1.65
C ILE A 290 13.83 -9.74 -0.69
N MET A 291 12.97 -10.57 -0.09
CA MET A 291 12.01 -10.15 0.94
C MET A 291 12.71 -9.45 2.11
N SER A 292 13.86 -9.99 2.56
CA SER A 292 14.67 -9.38 3.63
C SER A 292 15.18 -7.99 3.24
N LEU A 293 15.66 -7.82 2.01
CA LEU A 293 16.16 -6.52 1.50
C LEU A 293 15.08 -5.44 1.52
N VAL A 294 13.82 -5.80 1.30
CA VAL A 294 12.67 -4.89 1.28
C VAL A 294 11.81 -4.96 2.56
N LYS A 295 12.29 -5.66 3.59
CA LYS A 295 11.63 -5.79 4.91
C LYS A 295 10.22 -6.42 4.90
N MET A 296 9.94 -7.28 3.92
CA MET A 296 8.79 -8.20 3.96
C MET A 296 9.07 -9.32 4.96
N ASN A 297 8.06 -9.68 5.76
CA ASN A 297 8.22 -10.58 6.91
C ASN A 297 7.33 -11.83 6.85
N VAL A 298 6.55 -12.05 5.79
CA VAL A 298 5.70 -13.25 5.64
C VAL A 298 5.91 -13.90 4.28
N LEU A 299 6.37 -15.14 4.28
CA LEU A 299 6.28 -16.05 3.15
C LEU A 299 5.07 -16.94 3.38
N HIS A 300 3.97 -16.64 2.70
CA HIS A 300 2.83 -17.52 2.62
C HIS A 300 3.13 -18.58 1.54
N TRP A 301 3.23 -19.83 1.96
CA TRP A 301 3.63 -20.93 1.09
C TRP A 301 2.42 -21.83 0.80
N HIS A 302 1.83 -21.65 -0.37
CA HIS A 302 0.79 -22.52 -0.91
C HIS A 302 1.41 -23.82 -1.43
N LEU A 303 1.33 -24.86 -0.60
CA LEU A 303 2.15 -26.07 -0.73
C LEU A 303 1.51 -27.14 -1.63
N VAL A 304 0.18 -27.20 -1.66
CA VAL A 304 -0.57 -28.27 -2.32
C VAL A 304 -1.83 -27.69 -2.96
N ASP A 305 -2.24 -28.30 -4.07
CA ASP A 305 -3.48 -27.97 -4.78
C ASP A 305 -3.96 -29.23 -5.53
N SER A 306 -5.01 -29.10 -6.31
CA SER A 306 -5.60 -30.12 -7.15
C SER A 306 -4.61 -30.74 -8.15
N GLN A 307 -3.63 -29.97 -8.64
CA GLN A 307 -2.67 -30.36 -9.66
C GLN A 307 -1.57 -31.29 -9.13
N SER A 308 -1.01 -31.02 -7.94
CA SER A 308 0.08 -31.84 -7.39
C SER A 308 0.16 -31.86 -5.86
N TRP A 309 0.78 -32.92 -5.34
CA TRP A 309 1.16 -33.04 -3.93
C TRP A 309 2.68 -33.24 -3.83
N PRO A 310 3.48 -32.19 -3.66
CA PRO A 310 4.94 -32.30 -3.64
C PRO A 310 5.51 -32.71 -2.26
N LEU A 311 4.71 -32.77 -1.19
CA LEU A 311 5.21 -33.04 0.16
C LEU A 311 5.44 -34.54 0.41
N ILE A 312 6.61 -34.89 0.95
CA ILE A 312 6.89 -36.23 1.49
C ILE A 312 6.60 -36.21 3.00
N LEU A 313 5.46 -36.77 3.38
CA LEU A 313 5.03 -36.91 4.78
C LEU A 313 5.20 -38.35 5.27
N GLU A 314 5.49 -38.52 6.55
CA GLU A 314 5.59 -39.82 7.22
C GLU A 314 4.20 -40.45 7.46
N CYS A 315 3.19 -39.65 7.77
CA CYS A 315 1.84 -40.11 8.07
C CYS A 315 1.08 -40.65 6.85
N CYS A 316 1.47 -40.21 5.66
CA CYS A 316 0.88 -40.61 4.38
C CYS A 316 1.89 -40.45 3.22
N PRO A 317 2.95 -41.29 3.16
CA PRO A 317 4.00 -41.19 2.14
C PRO A 317 3.47 -41.34 0.71
N GLU A 318 2.37 -42.08 0.54
CA GLU A 318 1.70 -42.31 -0.73
C GLU A 318 1.16 -41.04 -1.38
N MET A 319 0.89 -39.97 -0.62
CA MET A 319 0.42 -38.71 -1.20
C MET A 319 1.42 -38.12 -2.20
N SER A 320 2.72 -38.25 -1.91
CA SER A 320 3.80 -37.78 -2.79
C SER A 320 3.87 -38.50 -4.13
N ASN A 321 3.11 -39.59 -4.34
CA ASN A 321 3.00 -40.23 -5.64
C ASN A 321 2.32 -39.34 -6.70
N ASP A 322 1.55 -38.33 -6.28
CA ASP A 322 0.99 -37.31 -7.17
C ASP A 322 1.86 -36.03 -7.26
N ALA A 323 3.13 -36.08 -6.84
CA ALA A 323 4.09 -35.06 -7.23
C ALA A 323 4.43 -35.20 -8.73
N TYR A 324 4.85 -34.11 -9.38
CA TYR A 324 5.21 -34.13 -10.81
C TYR A 324 6.33 -35.12 -11.15
N SER A 325 7.30 -35.27 -10.25
CA SER A 325 8.34 -36.30 -10.36
C SER A 325 8.88 -36.69 -8.98
N LYS A 326 9.90 -37.57 -8.96
CA LYS A 326 10.61 -37.90 -7.72
C LYS A 326 11.55 -36.78 -7.26
N SER A 327 12.03 -35.94 -8.18
CA SER A 327 12.92 -34.80 -7.88
C SER A 327 12.16 -33.54 -7.50
N GLU A 328 10.88 -33.45 -7.87
CA GLU A 328 9.99 -32.31 -7.58
C GLU A 328 9.17 -32.59 -6.33
N ARG A 329 9.88 -32.85 -5.23
CA ARG A 329 9.30 -33.16 -3.93
C ARG A 329 10.04 -32.43 -2.82
N TYR A 330 9.30 -32.00 -1.80
CA TYR A 330 9.86 -31.44 -0.57
C TYR A 330 9.92 -32.51 0.51
N THR A 331 11.12 -32.73 1.04
CA THR A 331 11.30 -33.51 2.27
C THR A 331 11.05 -32.63 3.50
N ILE A 332 10.81 -33.26 4.65
CA ILE A 332 10.76 -32.53 5.95
C ILE A 332 12.03 -31.68 6.18
N LYS A 333 13.20 -32.15 5.73
CA LYS A 333 14.45 -31.39 5.82
C LYS A 333 14.44 -30.14 4.93
N ASP A 334 13.80 -30.21 3.77
CA ASP A 334 13.65 -29.04 2.89
C ASP A 334 12.73 -27.99 3.53
N LEU A 335 11.60 -28.41 4.11
CA LEU A 335 10.70 -27.53 4.84
C LEU A 335 11.40 -26.85 6.03
N GLN A 336 12.17 -27.62 6.81
CA GLN A 336 12.98 -27.10 7.92
C GLN A 336 14.10 -26.16 7.43
N ARG A 337 14.73 -26.46 6.28
CA ARG A 337 15.75 -25.61 5.67
C ARG A 337 15.17 -24.25 5.28
N VAL A 338 14.01 -24.22 4.61
CA VAL A 338 13.32 -22.98 4.24
C VAL A 338 12.97 -22.16 5.47
N GLN A 339 12.36 -22.78 6.49
CA GLN A 339 12.00 -22.09 7.73
C GLN A 339 13.20 -21.51 8.48
N LYS A 340 14.28 -22.29 8.61
CA LYS A 340 15.51 -21.81 9.24
C LYS A 340 16.09 -20.62 8.48
N TYR A 341 16.16 -20.71 7.16
CA TYR A 341 16.69 -19.65 6.30
C TYR A 341 15.85 -18.37 6.33
N ALA A 342 14.52 -18.53 6.39
CA ALA A 342 13.56 -17.44 6.56
C ALA A 342 13.70 -16.77 7.93
N ARG A 343 13.78 -17.56 9.01
CA ARG A 343 14.02 -17.06 10.37
C ARG A 343 15.31 -16.26 10.46
N GLU A 344 16.38 -16.74 9.82
CA GLU A 344 17.65 -16.02 9.78
C GLU A 344 17.55 -14.62 9.17
N ARG A 345 16.47 -14.33 8.43
CA ARG A 345 16.19 -13.07 7.74
C ARG A 345 14.98 -12.32 8.27
N GLY A 346 14.42 -12.76 9.40
CA GLY A 346 13.21 -12.15 9.99
C GLY A 346 11.94 -12.41 9.18
N VAL A 347 11.91 -13.48 8.37
CA VAL A 347 10.75 -13.88 7.57
C VAL A 347 10.05 -15.06 8.23
N ARG A 348 8.75 -14.90 8.51
CA ARG A 348 7.84 -15.93 8.97
C ARG A 348 7.40 -16.77 7.78
N VAL A 349 7.30 -18.09 7.95
CA VAL A 349 6.78 -18.99 6.92
C VAL A 349 5.44 -19.53 7.37
N ILE A 350 4.37 -19.15 6.66
CA ILE A 350 3.01 -19.60 6.94
C ILE A 350 2.66 -20.65 5.88
N PRO A 351 2.50 -21.93 6.27
CA PRO A 351 2.08 -22.96 5.33
C PRO A 351 0.60 -22.83 5.01
N GLU A 352 0.24 -23.18 3.78
CA GLU A 352 -1.13 -23.41 3.37
C GLU A 352 -1.31 -24.83 2.84
N ILE A 353 -2.37 -25.48 3.34
CA ILE A 353 -2.96 -26.68 2.76
C ILE A 353 -4.42 -26.35 2.48
N ASP A 354 -4.74 -26.07 1.22
CA ASP A 354 -6.09 -25.63 0.88
C ASP A 354 -7.10 -26.78 1.02
N MET A 355 -8.14 -26.53 1.81
CA MET A 355 -9.21 -27.47 2.07
C MET A 355 -10.53 -26.75 2.37
N PRO A 356 -11.69 -27.27 1.93
CA PRO A 356 -11.88 -28.52 1.20
C PRO A 356 -11.90 -28.33 -0.33
N GLY A 357 -11.72 -27.09 -0.80
CA GLY A 357 -11.43 -26.73 -2.18
C GLY A 357 -10.09 -27.30 -2.61
N HIS A 358 -9.77 -27.21 -3.91
CA HIS A 358 -8.40 -27.45 -4.39
C HIS A 358 -7.76 -28.78 -3.94
N ALA A 359 -8.58 -29.82 -3.73
CA ALA A 359 -8.16 -31.04 -3.06
C ALA A 359 -8.40 -32.27 -3.94
N ARG A 360 -7.34 -32.69 -4.65
CA ARG A 360 -7.34 -33.87 -5.52
C ARG A 360 -6.06 -34.70 -5.40
N ALA A 361 -4.94 -34.10 -5.79
CA ALA A 361 -3.64 -34.74 -5.73
C ALA A 361 -3.27 -35.05 -4.28
N GLY A 362 -2.60 -36.18 -4.05
CA GLY A 362 -2.25 -36.67 -2.72
C GLY A 362 -3.44 -37.33 -2.02
N TRP A 363 -4.53 -36.60 -1.81
CA TRP A 363 -5.74 -37.09 -1.11
C TRP A 363 -6.29 -38.39 -1.71
N LYS A 364 -6.39 -38.48 -3.05
CA LYS A 364 -6.87 -39.70 -3.73
C LYS A 364 -5.94 -40.91 -3.59
N GLN A 365 -4.65 -40.71 -3.28
CA GLN A 365 -3.68 -41.80 -3.12
C GLN A 365 -3.88 -42.50 -1.77
N VAL A 366 -4.28 -41.75 -0.74
CA VAL A 366 -4.60 -42.33 0.58
C VAL A 366 -5.90 -43.11 0.51
N ASP A 367 -6.98 -42.49 0.03
CA ASP A 367 -8.25 -43.15 -0.21
C ASP A 367 -9.03 -42.38 -1.29
N PRO A 368 -9.31 -42.98 -2.47
CA PRO A 368 -10.06 -42.31 -3.54
C PRO A 368 -11.45 -41.82 -3.13
N SER A 369 -12.05 -42.38 -2.08
CA SER A 369 -13.36 -41.95 -1.55
C SER A 369 -13.32 -40.59 -0.83
N LEU A 370 -12.13 -40.04 -0.57
CA LEU A 370 -11.94 -38.73 0.04
C LEU A 370 -12.12 -37.58 -0.94
N VAL A 371 -12.14 -37.84 -2.26
CA VAL A 371 -12.18 -36.80 -3.29
C VAL A 371 -13.46 -36.91 -4.11
N LYS A 372 -14.20 -35.81 -4.23
CA LYS A 372 -15.33 -35.63 -5.14
C LYS A 372 -14.91 -34.93 -6.42
N CYS A 373 -15.69 -35.15 -7.48
CA CYS A 373 -15.49 -34.71 -8.86
C CYS A 373 -14.11 -34.90 -9.52
N GLY A 374 -13.11 -35.47 -8.83
CA GLY A 374 -11.75 -35.57 -9.35
C GLY A 374 -11.64 -36.14 -10.77
N CYS A 375 -12.40 -37.18 -11.08
CA CYS A 375 -12.31 -37.83 -12.41
C CYS A 375 -13.21 -37.17 -13.48
N LYS A 376 -13.88 -36.05 -13.18
CA LYS A 376 -14.74 -35.33 -14.11
C LYS A 376 -13.92 -34.41 -15.01
N PHE A 377 -14.48 -34.08 -16.18
CA PHE A 377 -13.98 -32.95 -16.96
C PHE A 377 -14.26 -31.66 -16.16
N TRP A 378 -13.27 -30.77 -16.08
CA TRP A 378 -13.28 -29.65 -15.14
C TRP A 378 -14.43 -28.67 -15.38
N ASN A 379 -14.79 -28.42 -16.65
CA ASN A 379 -15.77 -27.40 -17.00
C ASN A 379 -17.14 -27.72 -16.37
N GLY A 380 -17.61 -26.82 -15.51
CA GLY A 380 -18.84 -26.97 -14.74
C GLY A 380 -18.68 -27.67 -13.38
N PHE A 381 -17.48 -28.12 -13.01
CA PHE A 381 -17.16 -28.75 -11.72
C PHE A 381 -16.06 -28.04 -10.92
N ALA A 382 -15.28 -27.20 -11.58
CA ALA A 382 -14.19 -26.39 -11.03
C ALA A 382 -14.03 -25.11 -11.84
N VAL A 383 -13.42 -24.06 -11.26
CA VAL A 383 -13.03 -22.86 -12.01
C VAL A 383 -11.84 -23.13 -12.93
N GLU A 384 -11.02 -24.13 -12.60
CA GLU A 384 -9.85 -24.54 -13.35
C GLU A 384 -9.63 -26.07 -13.37
N PRO A 385 -8.89 -26.62 -14.35
CA PRO A 385 -8.50 -28.02 -14.37
C PRO A 385 -7.25 -28.31 -13.51
N PRO A 386 -7.15 -29.52 -12.92
CA PRO A 386 -8.19 -30.55 -12.80
C PRO A 386 -9.17 -30.26 -11.65
N PRO A 387 -10.43 -30.72 -11.71
CA PRO A 387 -11.35 -30.50 -10.61
C PRO A 387 -11.01 -31.41 -9.42
N GLY A 388 -11.44 -31.02 -8.22
CA GLY A 388 -11.48 -31.91 -7.05
C GLY A 388 -11.69 -31.19 -5.73
N GLN A 389 -12.54 -31.77 -4.89
CA GLN A 389 -12.82 -31.27 -3.54
C GLN A 389 -12.92 -32.43 -2.56
N LEU A 390 -12.64 -32.18 -1.28
CA LEU A 390 -12.77 -33.22 -0.25
C LEU A 390 -14.23 -33.63 -0.05
N ASP A 391 -14.46 -34.93 0.16
CA ASP A 391 -15.74 -35.46 0.62
C ASP A 391 -15.94 -35.09 2.10
N VAL A 392 -16.57 -33.95 2.35
CA VAL A 392 -16.78 -33.42 3.70
C VAL A 392 -17.83 -34.18 4.52
N LEU A 393 -18.60 -35.09 3.92
CA LEU A 393 -19.52 -35.97 4.65
C LEU A 393 -18.88 -37.31 5.02
N ASN A 394 -17.71 -37.62 4.46
CA ASN A 394 -16.95 -38.81 4.78
C ASN A 394 -16.11 -38.62 6.06
N ASN A 395 -16.41 -39.39 7.11
CA ASN A 395 -15.68 -39.33 8.38
C ASN A 395 -14.18 -39.62 8.26
N LYS A 396 -13.75 -40.39 7.24
CA LYS A 396 -12.31 -40.66 7.02
C LYS A 396 -11.54 -39.41 6.61
N THR A 397 -12.19 -38.45 5.94
CA THR A 397 -11.59 -37.17 5.52
C THR A 397 -10.94 -36.48 6.71
N TYR A 398 -11.67 -36.35 7.82
CA TYR A 398 -11.18 -35.71 9.03
C TYR A 398 -10.05 -36.47 9.74
N ALA A 399 -9.97 -37.80 9.55
CA ALA A 399 -8.85 -38.58 10.07
C ALA A 399 -7.55 -38.28 9.30
N VAL A 400 -7.64 -38.19 7.97
CA VAL A 400 -6.48 -37.87 7.12
C VAL A 400 -6.07 -36.41 7.30
N ILE A 401 -7.02 -35.46 7.34
CA ILE A 401 -6.73 -34.05 7.64
C ILE A 401 -5.98 -33.93 8.96
N ARG A 402 -6.42 -34.62 10.03
CA ARG A 402 -5.74 -34.58 11.33
C ARG A 402 -4.29 -35.05 11.26
N ASN A 403 -4.03 -36.14 10.54
CA ASN A 403 -2.68 -36.69 10.43
C ASN A 403 -1.75 -35.72 9.69
N VAL A 404 -2.17 -35.24 8.52
CA VAL A 404 -1.43 -34.26 7.71
C VAL A 404 -1.18 -32.98 8.50
N TYR A 405 -2.23 -32.43 9.12
CA TYR A 405 -2.16 -31.18 9.86
C TYR A 405 -1.24 -31.25 11.07
N ASN A 406 -1.27 -32.37 11.82
CA ASN A 406 -0.41 -32.55 12.98
C ASN A 406 1.06 -32.64 12.57
N GLU A 407 1.38 -33.45 11.55
CA GLU A 407 2.77 -33.59 11.09
C GLU A 407 3.33 -32.25 10.55
N LEU A 408 2.54 -31.50 9.77
CA LEU A 408 2.96 -30.19 9.30
C LEU A 408 3.04 -29.15 10.44
N SER A 409 2.16 -29.23 11.44
CA SER A 409 2.23 -28.35 12.62
C SER A 409 3.46 -28.60 13.49
N ASP A 410 4.00 -29.82 13.50
CA ASP A 410 5.27 -30.14 14.18
C ASP A 410 6.49 -29.56 13.44
N VAL A 411 6.34 -29.32 12.13
CA VAL A 411 7.39 -28.72 11.29
C VAL A 411 7.30 -27.20 11.31
N PHE A 412 6.12 -26.62 11.10
CA PHE A 412 5.94 -25.18 10.95
C PHE A 412 5.72 -24.46 12.28
N THR A 413 6.66 -23.57 12.64
CA THR A 413 6.70 -22.94 13.96
C THR A 413 5.93 -21.62 14.09
N ASP A 414 5.43 -21.05 12.98
CA ASP A 414 4.59 -19.86 13.07
C ASP A 414 3.25 -20.18 13.73
N ALA A 415 2.70 -19.24 14.51
CA ALA A 415 1.40 -19.42 15.13
C ALA A 415 0.28 -19.53 14.09
N TYR A 416 0.42 -18.90 12.92
CA TYR A 416 -0.56 -18.98 11.84
C TYR A 416 -0.39 -20.24 10.99
N PHE A 417 -1.52 -20.78 10.54
CA PHE A 417 -1.60 -21.84 9.53
C PHE A 417 -2.77 -21.49 8.60
N HIS A 418 -2.53 -21.42 7.30
CA HIS A 418 -3.58 -21.13 6.32
C HIS A 418 -4.25 -22.46 5.94
N VAL A 419 -5.58 -22.49 6.00
CA VAL A 419 -6.36 -23.72 5.74
C VAL A 419 -7.26 -23.58 4.52
N GLY A 420 -7.06 -22.51 3.73
CA GLY A 420 -7.71 -22.29 2.44
C GLY A 420 -9.19 -21.96 2.55
N ASN A 421 -10.02 -22.81 1.94
CA ASN A 421 -11.49 -22.70 1.86
C ASN A 421 -11.95 -21.63 0.86
N ASP A 422 -11.24 -21.50 -0.26
CA ASP A 422 -11.70 -20.76 -1.43
C ASP A 422 -12.55 -21.62 -2.38
N GLU A 423 -13.33 -20.94 -3.22
CA GLU A 423 -13.90 -21.45 -4.47
C GLU A 423 -14.63 -22.82 -4.43
N LEU A 424 -15.34 -23.11 -3.34
CA LEU A 424 -16.13 -24.35 -3.24
C LEU A 424 -17.24 -24.42 -4.30
N GLN A 425 -17.15 -25.44 -5.15
CA GLN A 425 -18.10 -25.70 -6.21
C GLN A 425 -19.18 -26.67 -5.75
N LYS A 426 -20.44 -26.22 -5.79
CA LYS A 426 -21.62 -27.05 -5.54
C LYS A 426 -21.69 -28.26 -6.45
N SER A 427 -21.40 -28.06 -7.73
CA SER A 427 -21.49 -29.08 -8.78
C SER A 427 -20.48 -30.21 -8.62
N CYS A 428 -19.39 -30.00 -7.86
CA CYS A 428 -18.45 -31.07 -7.53
C CYS A 428 -19.08 -32.18 -6.68
N TYR A 429 -20.09 -31.84 -5.89
CA TYR A 429 -20.78 -32.75 -4.99
C TYR A 429 -22.02 -33.42 -5.63
N PRO A 430 -22.42 -34.62 -5.17
CA PRO A 430 -23.63 -35.27 -5.66
C PRO A 430 -24.88 -34.41 -5.41
N GLN A 431 -25.78 -34.34 -6.41
CA GLN A 431 -27.02 -33.57 -6.29
C GLN A 431 -27.88 -34.00 -5.08
N GLU A 432 -27.82 -35.28 -4.71
CA GLU A 432 -28.54 -35.86 -3.58
C GLU A 432 -28.25 -35.17 -2.24
N TRP A 433 -27.04 -34.62 -2.06
CA TRP A 433 -26.67 -33.87 -0.86
C TRP A 433 -27.51 -32.60 -0.69
N PHE A 434 -27.95 -32.03 -1.81
CA PHE A 434 -28.67 -30.75 -1.84
C PHE A 434 -30.20 -30.89 -1.87
N ASN A 435 -30.72 -32.11 -1.68
CA ASN A 435 -32.18 -32.31 -1.57
C ASN A 435 -32.76 -31.57 -0.35
N ASN A 436 -32.00 -31.49 0.75
CA ASN A 436 -32.43 -30.90 2.02
C ASN A 436 -31.42 -29.93 2.64
N GLN A 437 -30.31 -29.64 1.96
CA GLN A 437 -29.21 -28.80 2.46
C GLN A 437 -28.70 -27.87 1.36
N THR A 438 -28.22 -26.70 1.76
CA THR A 438 -27.52 -25.77 0.87
C THR A 438 -26.01 -26.03 0.89
N LEU A 439 -25.25 -25.44 -0.03
CA LEU A 439 -23.79 -25.48 0.04
C LEU A 439 -23.27 -24.85 1.34
N SER A 440 -23.88 -23.75 1.78
CA SER A 440 -23.59 -23.13 3.09
C SER A 440 -23.79 -24.09 4.26
N ASP A 441 -24.85 -24.91 4.27
CA ASP A 441 -25.09 -25.91 5.33
C ASP A 441 -23.99 -26.98 5.36
N ILE A 442 -23.54 -27.42 4.18
CA ILE A 442 -22.45 -28.40 4.03
C ILE A 442 -21.12 -27.80 4.50
N THR A 443 -20.79 -26.57 4.08
CA THR A 443 -19.61 -25.84 4.55
C THR A 443 -19.63 -25.66 6.06
N LYS A 444 -20.78 -25.33 6.65
CA LYS A 444 -20.94 -25.23 8.10
C LYS A 444 -20.70 -26.57 8.80
N GLY A 445 -21.19 -27.67 8.23
CA GLY A 445 -20.94 -29.03 8.73
C GLY A 445 -19.45 -29.40 8.69
N TYR A 446 -18.76 -29.05 7.60
CA TYR A 446 -17.32 -29.19 7.45
C TYR A 446 -16.56 -28.40 8.53
N LEU A 447 -16.84 -27.10 8.65
CA LEU A 447 -16.20 -26.22 9.63
C LEU A 447 -16.40 -26.72 11.07
N THR A 448 -17.60 -27.18 11.39
CA THR A 448 -17.92 -27.76 12.71
C THR A 448 -17.04 -28.98 13.04
N SER A 449 -16.70 -29.77 12.02
CA SER A 449 -15.93 -31.00 12.18
C SER A 449 -14.41 -30.77 12.14
N VAL A 450 -13.95 -29.81 11.33
CA VAL A 450 -12.52 -29.57 11.08
C VAL A 450 -11.89 -28.59 12.08
N LEU A 451 -12.63 -27.56 12.53
CA LEU A 451 -12.09 -26.55 13.44
C LEU A 451 -11.58 -27.14 14.78
N PRO A 452 -12.22 -28.14 15.40
CA PRO A 452 -11.66 -28.80 16.59
C PRO A 452 -10.30 -29.49 16.34
N ILE A 453 -10.05 -29.94 15.10
CA ILE A 453 -8.77 -30.55 14.71
C ILE A 453 -7.69 -29.47 14.67
N PHE A 454 -7.95 -28.38 13.96
CA PHE A 454 -7.00 -27.28 13.85
C PHE A 454 -6.71 -26.59 15.19
N ASN A 455 -7.73 -26.42 16.03
CA ASN A 455 -7.58 -25.82 17.36
C ASN A 455 -6.96 -26.78 18.40
N SER A 456 -6.63 -28.03 18.04
CA SER A 456 -5.95 -28.97 18.96
C SER A 456 -4.50 -28.57 19.25
N VAL A 457 -3.88 -27.80 18.36
CA VAL A 457 -2.55 -27.23 18.56
C VAL A 457 -2.66 -25.94 19.37
N ARG A 458 -2.04 -25.94 20.57
CA ARG A 458 -2.12 -24.80 21.49
C ARG A 458 -1.48 -23.55 20.87
N GLY A 459 -2.21 -22.43 20.92
CA GLY A 459 -1.71 -21.14 20.41
C GLY A 459 -1.85 -20.95 18.90
N ARG A 460 -2.41 -21.94 18.19
CA ARG A 460 -2.68 -21.87 16.75
C ARG A 460 -3.65 -20.73 16.43
N LYS A 461 -3.33 -20.00 15.37
CA LYS A 461 -4.22 -19.07 14.66
C LYS A 461 -4.43 -19.58 13.24
N LEU A 462 -5.60 -19.31 12.67
CA LEU A 462 -5.96 -19.79 11.35
C LEU A 462 -6.17 -18.61 10.41
N ILE A 463 -5.80 -18.81 9.15
CA ILE A 463 -6.19 -17.95 8.03
C ILE A 463 -7.05 -18.78 7.08
N MET A 464 -8.11 -18.16 6.56
CA MET A 464 -8.96 -18.69 5.50
C MET A 464 -9.18 -17.61 4.45
N TRP A 465 -9.42 -18.01 3.20
CA TRP A 465 -9.87 -17.09 2.16
C TRP A 465 -11.27 -16.55 2.48
N ASP A 466 -11.57 -15.34 1.98
CA ASP A 466 -12.81 -14.63 2.34
C ASP A 466 -14.09 -15.30 1.83
N ASP A 467 -13.99 -16.23 0.89
CA ASP A 467 -15.08 -17.07 0.34
C ASP A 467 -15.95 -17.71 1.41
N VAL A 468 -15.36 -18.08 2.55
CA VAL A 468 -16.09 -18.63 3.70
C VAL A 468 -17.19 -17.69 4.21
N LEU A 469 -17.11 -16.39 3.89
CA LEU A 469 -18.13 -15.36 4.20
C LEU A 469 -18.69 -14.62 2.97
N THR A 470 -18.08 -14.73 1.79
CA THR A 470 -18.43 -13.89 0.62
C THR A 470 -18.96 -14.67 -0.60
N SER A 471 -18.78 -15.99 -0.66
CA SER A 471 -19.19 -16.83 -1.80
C SER A 471 -20.59 -17.46 -1.65
N GLU A 472 -21.03 -18.27 -2.63
CA GLU A 472 -22.25 -19.12 -2.48
C GLU A 472 -22.13 -20.11 -1.30
N ALA A 473 -20.90 -20.52 -0.98
CA ALA A 473 -20.60 -21.41 0.15
C ALA A 473 -20.53 -20.68 1.49
N ALA A 474 -20.76 -19.36 1.52
CA ALA A 474 -20.60 -18.52 2.69
C ALA A 474 -21.45 -18.99 3.86
N VAL A 475 -20.84 -19.06 5.04
CA VAL A 475 -21.54 -19.30 6.31
C VAL A 475 -21.80 -17.99 7.02
N ALA A 476 -22.89 -17.92 7.79
CA ALA A 476 -23.29 -16.67 8.44
C ALA A 476 -22.21 -16.09 9.36
N ASN A 477 -21.51 -16.95 10.11
CA ASN A 477 -20.42 -16.58 11.00
C ASN A 477 -19.45 -17.75 11.19
N ILE A 478 -18.17 -17.41 11.37
CA ILE A 478 -17.10 -18.30 11.84
C ILE A 478 -16.51 -17.74 13.14
N PRO A 479 -15.72 -18.51 13.90
CA PRO A 479 -15.02 -18.00 15.06
C PRO A 479 -14.19 -16.74 14.76
N LYS A 480 -14.32 -15.70 15.59
CA LYS A 480 -13.70 -14.37 15.36
C LYS A 480 -12.17 -14.36 15.46
N ASN A 481 -11.57 -15.44 15.93
CA ASN A 481 -10.12 -15.62 16.00
C ASN A 481 -9.51 -16.14 14.69
N ILE A 482 -10.33 -16.43 13.67
CA ILE A 482 -9.87 -16.75 12.32
C ILE A 482 -9.67 -15.44 11.56
N THR A 483 -8.48 -15.27 11.00
CA THR A 483 -8.13 -14.15 10.12
C THR A 483 -8.61 -14.47 8.71
N LEU A 484 -9.12 -13.46 7.99
CA LEU A 484 -9.58 -13.64 6.62
C LEU A 484 -8.65 -12.96 5.62
N GLN A 485 -8.22 -13.72 4.62
CA GLN A 485 -7.46 -13.19 3.49
C GLN A 485 -8.43 -12.79 2.38
N VAL A 486 -8.50 -11.49 2.08
CA VAL A 486 -9.51 -10.91 1.20
C VAL A 486 -8.94 -10.70 -0.19
N TRP A 487 -9.37 -11.52 -1.15
CA TRP A 487 -8.90 -11.45 -2.54
C TRP A 487 -9.94 -10.92 -3.53
N HIS A 488 -11.20 -10.95 -3.16
CA HIS A 488 -12.30 -10.32 -3.89
C HIS A 488 -12.21 -8.78 -3.88
N GLU A 489 -13.30 -8.11 -4.26
CA GLU A 489 -13.39 -6.66 -4.33
C GLU A 489 -12.96 -5.96 -3.02
N PRO A 490 -12.24 -4.83 -3.09
CA PRO A 490 -11.84 -4.06 -1.91
C PRO A 490 -13.00 -3.63 -1.00
N SER A 491 -14.23 -3.57 -1.53
CA SER A 491 -15.45 -3.29 -0.76
C SER A 491 -15.71 -4.34 0.34
N ASN A 492 -15.29 -5.60 0.14
CA ASN A 492 -15.45 -6.68 1.11
C ASN A 492 -14.63 -6.47 2.38
N ILE A 493 -13.52 -5.73 2.31
CA ILE A 493 -12.63 -5.45 3.45
C ILE A 493 -13.44 -4.83 4.61
N LYS A 494 -14.20 -3.76 4.32
CA LYS A 494 -15.03 -3.09 5.32
C LYS A 494 -16.15 -4.01 5.83
N THR A 495 -16.79 -4.75 4.94
CA THR A 495 -17.87 -5.68 5.29
C THR A 495 -17.38 -6.75 6.26
N ILE A 496 -16.18 -7.29 6.05
CA ILE A 496 -15.59 -8.32 6.91
C ILE A 496 -15.14 -7.74 8.25
N ILE A 497 -14.47 -6.59 8.23
CA ILE A 497 -14.03 -5.90 9.46
C ILE A 497 -15.23 -5.51 10.33
N SER A 498 -16.32 -5.00 9.74
CA SER A 498 -17.53 -4.65 10.48
C SER A 498 -18.20 -5.85 11.16
N LYS A 499 -17.95 -7.07 10.66
CA LYS A 499 -18.35 -8.33 11.31
C LYS A 499 -17.36 -8.77 12.41
N GLY A 500 -16.28 -8.03 12.66
CA GLY A 500 -15.34 -8.21 13.77
C GLY A 500 -14.10 -9.06 13.49
N TYR A 501 -13.84 -9.42 12.22
CA TYR A 501 -12.69 -10.25 11.84
C TYR A 501 -11.44 -9.42 11.57
N ASP A 502 -10.27 -10.00 11.83
CA ASP A 502 -9.00 -9.46 11.37
C ASP A 502 -8.79 -9.85 9.90
N VAL A 503 -8.19 -8.97 9.10
CA VAL A 503 -8.02 -9.17 7.66
C VAL A 503 -6.58 -9.04 7.20
N VAL A 504 -6.22 -9.86 6.21
CA VAL A 504 -5.02 -9.70 5.36
C VAL A 504 -5.52 -9.37 3.96
N VAL A 505 -5.05 -8.27 3.37
CA VAL A 505 -5.54 -7.79 2.08
C VAL A 505 -4.75 -8.42 0.93
N SER A 506 -5.46 -9.00 -0.04
CA SER A 506 -4.89 -9.60 -1.25
C SER A 506 -5.75 -9.32 -2.49
N SER A 507 -6.53 -8.23 -2.52
CA SER A 507 -7.48 -7.92 -3.60
C SER A 507 -6.86 -8.08 -4.99
N ALA A 508 -7.44 -8.98 -5.80
CA ALA A 508 -6.88 -9.42 -7.08
C ALA A 508 -6.67 -8.27 -8.08
N ASP A 509 -7.54 -7.25 -8.04
CA ASP A 509 -7.44 -6.04 -8.87
C ASP A 509 -6.14 -5.22 -8.68
N HIS A 510 -5.40 -5.49 -7.61
CA HIS A 510 -4.17 -4.78 -7.27
C HIS A 510 -3.00 -5.72 -7.00
N LEU A 511 -3.22 -6.83 -6.28
CA LEU A 511 -2.15 -7.59 -5.64
C LEU A 511 -1.89 -8.98 -6.24
N TYR A 512 -2.66 -9.42 -7.24
CA TYR A 512 -2.39 -10.67 -7.97
C TYR A 512 -1.33 -10.45 -9.06
N LEU A 513 -0.20 -11.12 -8.91
CA LEU A 513 0.99 -10.93 -9.74
C LEU A 513 1.00 -11.83 -10.98
N ASP A 514 0.17 -12.87 -11.01
CA ASP A 514 -0.03 -13.81 -12.11
C ASP A 514 -0.87 -13.23 -13.27
N CYS A 515 -1.64 -12.17 -13.02
CA CYS A 515 -2.54 -11.57 -14.02
C CYS A 515 -1.84 -10.96 -15.24
N GLY A 516 -2.54 -10.94 -16.38
CA GLY A 516 -2.12 -10.22 -17.60
C GLY A 516 -1.18 -10.99 -18.53
N TYR A 517 -1.06 -12.30 -18.36
CA TYR A 517 -0.26 -13.18 -19.23
C TYR A 517 -1.14 -14.08 -20.13
N GLY A 518 -2.40 -13.69 -20.32
CA GLY A 518 -3.41 -14.52 -20.95
C GLY A 518 -3.84 -15.72 -20.11
N GLY A 519 -4.72 -16.54 -20.67
CA GLY A 519 -5.22 -17.77 -20.06
C GLY A 519 -4.34 -18.96 -20.42
N PHE A 520 -4.22 -19.91 -19.49
CA PHE A 520 -3.40 -21.13 -19.66
C PHE A 520 -4.18 -22.32 -20.23
N LEU A 521 -5.51 -22.20 -20.35
CA LEU A 521 -6.36 -23.28 -20.87
C LEU A 521 -6.00 -23.57 -22.34
N THR A 522 -5.69 -24.83 -22.62
CA THR A 522 -5.38 -25.30 -23.98
C THR A 522 -6.63 -25.51 -24.82
N ASN A 523 -6.47 -25.54 -26.15
CA ASN A 523 -7.58 -25.75 -27.09
C ASN A 523 -8.72 -24.72 -26.92
N ASP A 524 -8.33 -23.47 -26.71
CA ASP A 524 -9.24 -22.37 -26.48
C ASP A 524 -9.46 -21.58 -27.78
N PHE A 525 -10.65 -21.74 -28.38
CA PHE A 525 -11.02 -21.11 -29.64
C PHE A 525 -11.19 -19.59 -29.53
N ARG A 526 -11.23 -19.03 -28.32
CA ARG A 526 -11.34 -17.58 -28.11
C ARG A 526 -10.08 -16.84 -28.60
N TYR A 527 -8.92 -17.52 -28.67
CA TYR A 527 -7.70 -16.95 -29.25
C TYR A 527 -7.66 -16.96 -30.79
N VAL A 528 -8.63 -17.59 -31.45
CA VAL A 528 -8.68 -17.58 -32.91
C VAL A 528 -9.08 -16.17 -33.36
N ASP A 529 -8.21 -15.57 -34.18
CA ASP A 529 -8.39 -14.22 -34.74
C ASP A 529 -9.67 -14.16 -35.57
N SER A 530 -10.68 -13.48 -35.04
CA SER A 530 -11.99 -13.31 -35.66
C SER A 530 -12.71 -12.11 -35.04
N PRO A 531 -13.60 -11.42 -35.79
CA PRO A 531 -14.31 -10.25 -35.28
C PRO A 531 -15.12 -10.51 -34.00
N GLU A 532 -15.56 -11.75 -33.77
CA GLU A 532 -16.31 -12.14 -32.57
C GLU A 532 -15.42 -12.22 -31.31
N ASN A 533 -14.11 -12.38 -31.49
CA ASN A 533 -13.13 -12.52 -30.42
C ASN A 533 -12.23 -11.29 -30.23
N ASP A 534 -12.39 -10.22 -31.03
CA ASP A 534 -11.52 -9.03 -30.98
C ASP A 534 -11.46 -8.42 -29.57
N ASP A 535 -12.59 -8.28 -28.88
CA ASP A 535 -12.65 -7.74 -27.51
C ASP A 535 -11.91 -8.64 -26.50
N PHE A 536 -12.00 -9.96 -26.66
CA PHE A 536 -11.27 -10.92 -25.83
C PHE A 536 -9.76 -10.82 -26.09
N ASN A 537 -9.35 -10.83 -27.36
CA ASN A 537 -7.96 -10.84 -27.80
C ASN A 537 -7.22 -9.52 -27.56
N THR A 538 -7.93 -8.39 -27.61
CA THR A 538 -7.37 -7.06 -27.33
C THR A 538 -7.55 -6.62 -25.88
N GLY A 539 -8.41 -7.29 -25.12
CA GLY A 539 -8.68 -7.06 -23.70
C GLY A 539 -7.82 -7.93 -22.76
N GLN A 540 -8.49 -8.73 -21.92
CA GLN A 540 -7.83 -9.55 -20.90
C GLN A 540 -7.21 -10.86 -21.44
N ALA A 541 -7.53 -11.23 -22.68
CA ALA A 541 -6.97 -12.39 -23.40
C ALA A 541 -6.96 -13.69 -22.58
N GLY A 542 -8.02 -13.96 -21.82
CA GLY A 542 -8.20 -15.18 -21.03
C GLY A 542 -7.57 -15.19 -19.63
N SER A 543 -6.87 -14.13 -19.22
CA SER A 543 -6.49 -13.94 -17.81
C SER A 543 -7.66 -13.32 -17.06
N TRP A 544 -8.32 -14.09 -16.18
CA TRP A 544 -9.55 -13.68 -15.49
C TRP A 544 -9.38 -12.40 -14.65
N CYS A 545 -8.19 -12.19 -14.10
CA CYS A 545 -7.84 -11.03 -13.29
C CYS A 545 -7.02 -9.99 -14.07
N GLY A 546 -6.96 -10.07 -15.41
CA GLY A 546 -6.26 -9.09 -16.24
C GLY A 546 -6.77 -7.65 -16.03
N PRO A 547 -5.99 -6.60 -16.33
CA PRO A 547 -4.65 -6.62 -16.94
C PRO A 547 -3.53 -6.88 -15.92
N TYR A 548 -2.28 -6.93 -16.41
CA TYR A 548 -1.07 -7.00 -15.59
C TYR A 548 -1.02 -5.88 -14.56
N LYS A 549 -0.79 -6.23 -13.29
CA LYS A 549 -0.69 -5.25 -12.20
C LYS A 549 0.73 -4.68 -12.20
N THR A 550 0.88 -3.42 -12.61
CA THR A 550 2.16 -2.72 -12.55
C THR A 550 2.54 -2.42 -11.10
N TRP A 551 3.82 -2.16 -10.83
CA TRP A 551 4.27 -1.71 -9.51
C TRP A 551 3.52 -0.45 -9.04
N GLN A 552 3.09 0.40 -9.98
CA GLN A 552 2.36 1.63 -9.75
C GLN A 552 0.92 1.36 -9.26
N ARG A 553 0.26 0.37 -9.89
CA ARG A 553 -1.06 -0.10 -9.46
C ARG A 553 -1.01 -0.66 -8.03
N ILE A 554 0.03 -1.42 -7.71
CA ILE A 554 0.26 -1.97 -6.37
C ILE A 554 0.53 -0.84 -5.36
N TYR A 555 1.48 0.05 -5.67
CA TYR A 555 1.90 1.12 -4.75
C TYR A 555 0.76 2.11 -4.43
N SER A 556 -0.07 2.43 -5.42
CA SER A 556 -1.16 3.39 -5.29
C SER A 556 -2.39 2.87 -4.54
N PHE A 557 -2.45 1.56 -4.24
CA PHE A 557 -3.58 0.93 -3.59
C PHE A 557 -3.74 1.46 -2.15
N ASP A 558 -4.86 2.15 -1.90
CA ASP A 558 -5.24 2.62 -0.56
C ASP A 558 -6.37 1.73 -0.04
N PHE A 559 -5.99 0.55 0.46
CA PHE A 559 -6.94 -0.43 1.01
C PHE A 559 -7.48 -0.05 2.40
N LEU A 560 -7.00 1.05 2.99
CA LEU A 560 -7.56 1.63 4.21
C LEU A 560 -8.65 2.68 3.93
N ARG A 561 -8.91 2.97 2.65
CA ARG A 561 -9.88 3.98 2.25
C ARG A 561 -11.27 3.64 2.80
N ASN A 562 -11.94 4.67 3.33
CA ASN A 562 -13.29 4.58 3.93
C ASN A 562 -13.39 3.71 5.19
N LEU A 563 -12.25 3.33 5.80
CA LEU A 563 -12.18 2.72 7.12
C LEU A 563 -11.97 3.78 8.20
N THR A 564 -12.67 3.63 9.32
CA THR A 564 -12.43 4.35 10.57
C THR A 564 -11.14 3.89 11.24
N ASP A 565 -10.60 4.65 12.19
CA ASP A 565 -9.33 4.30 12.83
C ASP A 565 -9.39 2.96 13.58
N THR A 566 -10.52 2.65 14.22
CA THR A 566 -10.75 1.35 14.86
C THR A 566 -10.88 0.20 13.85
N GLU A 567 -11.45 0.45 12.67
CA GLU A 567 -11.49 -0.54 11.59
C GLU A 567 -10.09 -0.78 11.00
N LYS A 568 -9.24 0.25 10.90
CA LYS A 568 -7.86 0.10 10.39
C LYS A 568 -7.02 -0.85 11.25
N GLU A 569 -7.21 -0.86 12.57
CA GLU A 569 -6.50 -1.78 13.48
C GLU A 569 -6.76 -3.27 13.18
N LYS A 570 -7.89 -3.57 12.53
CA LYS A 570 -8.26 -4.92 12.09
C LYS A 570 -7.56 -5.36 10.80
N VAL A 571 -6.92 -4.43 10.08
CA VAL A 571 -6.10 -4.75 8.91
C VAL A 571 -4.71 -5.10 9.39
N LEU A 572 -4.36 -6.39 9.36
CA LEU A 572 -3.04 -6.86 9.80
C LEU A 572 -1.93 -6.46 8.82
N GLY A 573 -2.30 -6.30 7.55
CA GLY A 573 -1.45 -5.89 6.44
C GLY A 573 -1.95 -6.49 5.12
N ALA A 574 -1.04 -6.82 4.21
CA ALA A 574 -1.38 -7.31 2.87
C ALA A 574 -0.36 -8.32 2.34
N GLU A 575 -0.78 -9.10 1.34
CA GLU A 575 0.09 -10.00 0.59
C GLU A 575 -0.05 -9.80 -0.91
N ALA A 576 1.08 -9.76 -1.61
CA ALA A 576 1.10 -9.92 -3.06
C ALA A 576 1.06 -11.41 -3.40
N VAL A 577 0.06 -11.83 -4.16
CA VAL A 577 -0.22 -13.23 -4.44
C VAL A 577 0.34 -13.60 -5.80
N LEU A 578 1.09 -14.70 -5.88
CA LEU A 578 1.56 -15.26 -7.14
C LEU A 578 1.12 -16.71 -7.26
N TRP A 579 -0.02 -16.89 -7.92
CA TRP A 579 -0.46 -18.19 -8.42
C TRP A 579 0.45 -18.67 -9.55
N SER A 580 0.59 -19.99 -9.67
CA SER A 580 1.66 -20.61 -10.46
C SER A 580 1.18 -21.48 -11.62
N GLU A 581 -0.02 -21.26 -12.17
CA GLU A 581 -0.48 -21.97 -13.39
C GLU A 581 0.48 -21.73 -14.56
N GLN A 582 1.12 -20.55 -14.59
CA GLN A 582 2.10 -20.14 -15.61
C GLN A 582 3.41 -19.63 -14.98
N VAL A 583 3.80 -20.18 -13.83
CA VAL A 583 5.00 -19.77 -13.09
C VAL A 583 5.75 -20.99 -12.62
N ASP A 584 7.02 -21.10 -13.02
CA ASP A 584 7.98 -21.99 -12.39
C ASP A 584 9.20 -21.17 -11.95
N PHE A 585 10.25 -21.85 -11.51
CA PHE A 585 11.50 -21.23 -11.09
C PHE A 585 12.18 -20.34 -12.14
N THR A 586 11.87 -20.50 -13.43
CA THR A 586 12.49 -19.71 -14.50
C THR A 586 11.94 -18.29 -14.57
N VAL A 587 10.69 -18.09 -14.14
CA VAL A 587 9.99 -16.80 -14.20
C VAL A 587 9.60 -16.23 -12.83
N LEU A 588 9.71 -17.03 -11.76
CA LEU A 588 9.36 -16.68 -10.38
C LEU A 588 9.87 -15.28 -9.98
N THR A 589 11.19 -15.07 -10.00
CA THR A 589 11.81 -13.81 -9.58
C THR A 589 11.31 -12.62 -10.41
N GLY A 590 11.18 -12.79 -11.74
CA GLY A 590 10.74 -11.73 -12.64
C GLY A 590 9.26 -11.36 -12.49
N LYS A 591 8.42 -12.29 -12.01
CA LYS A 591 7.01 -11.99 -11.69
C LYS A 591 6.88 -11.36 -10.31
N LEU A 592 7.62 -11.82 -9.31
CA LEU A 592 7.57 -11.23 -7.95
C LEU A 592 8.16 -9.82 -7.92
N TRP A 593 9.31 -9.60 -8.56
CA TRP A 593 10.14 -8.41 -8.34
C TRP A 593 10.32 -7.60 -9.63
N PRO A 594 10.33 -6.25 -9.54
CA PRO A 594 10.29 -5.42 -8.33
C PRO A 594 8.87 -5.06 -7.84
N ARG A 595 7.82 -5.68 -8.38
CA ARG A 595 6.42 -5.34 -8.03
C ARG A 595 6.11 -5.50 -6.55
N SER A 596 6.56 -6.59 -5.93
CA SER A 596 6.36 -6.85 -4.51
C SER A 596 7.12 -5.85 -3.63
N ALA A 597 8.23 -5.27 -4.11
CA ALA A 597 8.95 -4.22 -3.39
C ALA A 597 8.11 -2.94 -3.25
N ALA A 598 7.25 -2.65 -4.24
CA ALA A 598 6.30 -1.55 -4.14
C ALA A 598 5.26 -1.79 -3.04
N LEU A 599 4.75 -3.02 -2.90
CA LEU A 599 3.90 -3.36 -1.77
C LEU A 599 4.66 -3.27 -0.44
N ALA A 600 5.91 -3.73 -0.41
CA ALA A 600 6.74 -3.72 0.79
C ALA A 600 6.87 -2.31 1.40
N GLU A 601 7.19 -1.31 0.56
CA GLU A 601 7.24 0.10 0.97
C GLU A 601 5.87 0.61 1.46
N SER A 602 4.79 0.32 0.72
CA SER A 602 3.43 0.70 1.14
C SER A 602 3.03 0.12 2.50
N LEU A 603 3.56 -1.05 2.86
CA LEU A 603 3.28 -1.70 4.14
C LEU A 603 4.26 -1.31 5.27
N TRP A 604 5.41 -0.72 4.90
CA TRP A 604 6.44 -0.28 5.82
C TRP A 604 6.31 1.21 6.14
N GLY A 605 6.63 2.09 5.18
CA GLY A 605 6.59 3.55 5.34
C GLY A 605 5.28 4.20 4.87
N GLY A 606 4.39 3.43 4.26
CA GLY A 606 3.17 3.94 3.62
C GLY A 606 3.44 4.49 2.21
N ASN A 607 2.38 4.95 1.56
CA ASN A 607 2.46 5.53 0.21
C ASN A 607 2.19 7.04 0.20
N LYS A 608 2.28 7.71 1.37
CA LYS A 608 2.00 9.13 1.56
C LYS A 608 3.24 9.86 2.11
N ASP A 609 3.44 11.11 1.68
CA ASP A 609 4.49 11.99 2.20
C ASP A 609 4.10 12.62 3.56
N GLU A 610 4.97 13.45 4.11
CA GLU A 610 4.74 14.17 5.38
C GLU A 610 3.48 15.05 5.39
N LYS A 611 2.96 15.41 4.21
CA LYS A 611 1.74 16.21 4.02
C LYS A 611 0.51 15.35 3.77
N GLY A 612 0.66 14.02 3.80
CA GLY A 612 -0.40 13.06 3.51
C GLY A 612 -0.69 12.86 2.02
N LEU A 613 0.15 13.39 1.12
CA LEU A 613 -0.01 13.28 -0.33
C LEU A 613 0.63 11.99 -0.85
N LYS A 614 0.01 11.32 -1.82
CA LYS A 614 0.55 10.05 -2.34
C LYS A 614 1.89 10.25 -3.06
N LEU A 615 2.92 9.52 -2.64
CA LEU A 615 4.32 9.62 -3.13
C LEU A 615 4.47 9.35 -4.64
N TYR A 616 3.57 8.55 -5.22
CA TYR A 616 3.58 8.20 -6.64
C TYR A 616 2.96 9.27 -7.56
N ASP A 617 2.08 10.14 -7.04
CA ASP A 617 1.48 11.22 -7.83
C ASP A 617 2.48 12.35 -8.10
N MET A 618 3.48 12.55 -7.22
CA MET A 618 4.39 13.70 -7.33
C MET A 618 5.36 13.58 -8.51
N ASN A 619 6.09 12.47 -8.65
CA ASN A 619 7.25 12.46 -9.56
C ASN A 619 6.87 12.39 -11.05
N ALA A 620 5.80 11.65 -11.39
CA ALA A 620 5.31 11.54 -12.77
C ALA A 620 4.60 12.82 -13.23
N VAL A 621 3.75 13.40 -12.36
CA VAL A 621 3.03 14.65 -12.65
C VAL A 621 4.01 15.82 -12.66
N GLU A 622 4.94 15.91 -11.70
CA GLU A 622 5.93 16.98 -11.64
C GLU A 622 6.94 16.90 -12.80
N THR A 623 7.39 15.70 -13.20
CA THR A 623 8.27 15.53 -14.38
C THR A 623 7.53 15.90 -15.68
N ALA A 624 6.26 15.53 -15.80
CA ALA A 624 5.43 15.87 -16.95
C ALA A 624 5.10 17.37 -17.03
N LEU A 625 4.86 18.03 -15.88
CA LEU A 625 4.62 19.47 -15.77
C LEU A 625 5.91 20.31 -15.90
N ARG A 626 7.09 19.71 -15.69
CA ARG A 626 8.39 20.37 -15.91
C ARG A 626 8.90 20.25 -17.35
N TYR A 627 8.27 19.44 -18.20
CA TYR A 627 8.63 19.30 -19.61
C TYR A 627 8.28 20.58 -20.39
N VAL A 628 9.30 21.30 -20.86
CA VAL A 628 9.15 22.46 -21.74
C VAL A 628 9.50 22.04 -23.17
N PRO A 629 8.51 21.87 -24.06
CA PRO A 629 8.80 21.52 -25.44
C PRO A 629 9.51 22.70 -26.15
N GLN A 630 10.54 22.40 -26.95
CA GLN A 630 11.03 23.34 -27.95
C GLN A 630 9.99 23.38 -29.09
N ASN A 631 9.78 24.56 -29.71
CA ASN A 631 8.69 24.95 -30.63
C ASN A 631 8.48 24.06 -31.90
N GLU A 632 8.36 22.75 -31.75
CA GLU A 632 8.09 21.78 -32.81
C GLU A 632 6.73 21.11 -32.59
N VAL A 633 5.97 21.00 -33.68
CA VAL A 633 4.58 20.52 -33.72
C VAL A 633 4.41 19.12 -33.12
N HIS A 634 5.45 18.28 -33.13
CA HIS A 634 5.42 16.94 -32.51
C HIS A 634 5.44 16.99 -30.97
N GLN A 635 6.10 17.98 -30.37
CA GLN A 635 6.18 18.07 -28.91
C GLN A 635 4.90 18.65 -28.28
N LEU A 636 4.15 19.47 -29.01
CA LEU A 636 2.79 19.91 -28.64
C LEU A 636 1.78 18.76 -28.61
N ARG A 637 1.92 17.76 -29.50
CA ARG A 637 1.09 16.55 -29.49
C ARG A 637 1.39 15.67 -28.28
N VAL A 638 2.66 15.57 -27.88
CA VAL A 638 3.09 14.89 -26.65
C VAL A 638 2.55 15.62 -25.42
N TYR A 639 2.63 16.94 -25.38
CA TYR A 639 2.06 17.76 -24.29
C TYR A 639 0.53 17.62 -24.21
N ARG A 640 -0.17 17.59 -25.36
CA ARG A 640 -1.61 17.27 -25.42
C ARG A 640 -1.91 15.86 -24.92
N GLY A 641 -1.06 14.88 -25.23
CA GLY A 641 -1.13 13.52 -24.67
C GLY A 641 -0.97 13.49 -23.16
N ILE A 642 -0.04 14.27 -22.61
CA ILE A 642 0.19 14.42 -21.16
C ILE A 642 -1.05 15.03 -20.47
N LEU A 643 -1.68 16.03 -21.07
CA LEU A 643 -2.92 16.63 -20.55
C LEU A 643 -4.11 15.66 -20.56
N LEU A 644 -4.18 14.77 -21.56
CA LEU A 644 -5.17 13.70 -21.61
C LEU A 644 -4.91 12.62 -20.55
N VAL A 645 -3.66 12.37 -20.19
CA VAL A 645 -3.28 11.49 -19.07
C VAL A 645 -3.68 12.14 -17.73
N ILE A 646 -3.40 13.43 -17.53
CA ILE A 646 -3.85 14.21 -16.36
C ILE A 646 -5.39 14.24 -16.28
N ARG A 647 -6.10 14.40 -17.41
CA ARG A 647 -7.57 14.31 -17.52
C ARG A 647 -8.10 12.97 -17.01
N ASN A 648 -7.43 11.86 -17.34
CA ASN A 648 -7.86 10.53 -16.93
C ASN A 648 -7.46 10.17 -15.47
N LEU A 649 -6.50 10.90 -14.88
CA LEU A 649 -6.10 10.81 -13.47
C LEU A 649 -6.86 11.77 -12.55
N SER A 650 -7.63 12.71 -13.11
CA SER A 650 -8.35 13.81 -12.44
C SER A 650 -9.27 13.45 -11.27
N PRO A 651 -9.87 12.24 -11.16
CA PRO A 651 -10.61 11.87 -9.93
C PRO A 651 -9.73 11.81 -8.67
N SER A 652 -8.40 11.86 -8.83
CA SER A 652 -7.39 11.71 -7.75
C SER A 652 -6.55 12.97 -7.50
N LEU A 653 -6.69 14.02 -8.32
CA LEU A 653 -5.85 15.23 -8.22
C LEU A 653 -6.38 16.21 -7.16
N ASN A 654 -5.52 16.55 -6.19
CA ASN A 654 -5.75 17.59 -5.19
C ASN A 654 -5.72 19.00 -5.82
N VAL A 655 -6.54 19.93 -5.33
CA VAL A 655 -6.59 21.36 -5.74
C VAL A 655 -5.26 22.10 -5.53
N ASP A 656 -4.36 21.57 -4.71
CA ASP A 656 -3.04 22.17 -4.45
C ASP A 656 -2.08 22.15 -5.68
N TYR A 657 -2.39 21.39 -6.73
CA TYR A 657 -1.57 21.29 -7.95
C TYR A 657 -1.86 22.37 -9.02
N PHE A 658 -2.93 23.15 -8.84
CA PHE A 658 -3.34 24.19 -9.80
C PHE A 658 -2.26 25.22 -10.15
N PRO A 659 -1.49 25.76 -9.18
CA PRO A 659 -0.43 26.72 -9.48
C PRO A 659 0.69 26.15 -10.36
N LEU A 660 1.03 24.87 -10.20
CA LEU A 660 2.07 24.20 -10.98
C LEU A 660 1.64 23.92 -12.43
N VAL A 661 0.37 23.53 -12.63
CA VAL A 661 -0.21 23.41 -13.97
C VAL A 661 -0.17 24.75 -14.69
N ILE A 662 -0.56 25.84 -14.02
CA ILE A 662 -0.52 27.21 -14.54
C ILE A 662 0.90 27.62 -14.96
N VAL A 663 1.91 27.38 -14.11
CA VAL A 663 3.30 27.74 -14.38
C VAL A 663 3.90 26.93 -15.53
N SER A 664 3.49 25.66 -15.71
CA SER A 664 3.94 24.83 -16.84
C SER A 664 3.46 25.35 -18.19
N PHE A 665 2.19 25.80 -18.29
CA PHE A 665 1.61 26.33 -19.52
C PHE A 665 2.18 27.69 -19.93
N GLN A 666 2.48 28.56 -18.96
CA GLN A 666 3.11 29.86 -19.21
C GLN A 666 4.49 29.74 -19.90
N ARG A 667 5.17 28.61 -19.74
CA ARG A 667 6.50 28.36 -20.33
C ARG A 667 6.44 27.94 -21.80
N VAL A 668 5.28 27.49 -22.30
CA VAL A 668 5.14 26.89 -23.64
C VAL A 668 4.69 27.90 -24.70
N TRP A 669 4.00 28.99 -24.31
CA TRP A 669 3.50 29.96 -25.29
C TRP A 669 3.42 31.38 -24.69
N PRO A 670 4.25 32.34 -25.15
CA PRO A 670 4.13 33.72 -24.72
C PRO A 670 2.95 34.37 -25.47
N MET A 671 1.79 34.44 -24.82
CA MET A 671 0.57 35.08 -25.35
C MET A 671 0.02 36.10 -24.35
N ASP A 672 -0.78 37.04 -24.87
CA ASP A 672 -1.42 38.11 -24.09
C ASP A 672 -2.36 37.56 -23.00
N VAL A 673 -2.37 38.23 -21.85
CA VAL A 673 -3.08 37.84 -20.62
C VAL A 673 -4.60 37.76 -20.82
N ASN A 674 -5.19 38.58 -21.70
CA ASN A 674 -6.63 38.54 -21.95
C ASN A 674 -7.06 37.32 -22.78
N GLU A 675 -6.25 36.91 -23.76
CA GLU A 675 -6.47 35.67 -24.51
C GLU A 675 -6.22 34.44 -23.64
N TRP A 676 -5.33 34.60 -22.64
CA TRP A 676 -4.99 33.60 -21.63
C TRP A 676 -6.14 33.31 -20.66
N VAL A 677 -6.84 34.34 -20.16
CA VAL A 677 -8.02 34.19 -19.27
C VAL A 677 -9.15 33.44 -19.99
N SER A 678 -9.37 33.70 -21.27
CA SER A 678 -10.41 33.05 -22.06
C SER A 678 -10.13 31.57 -22.33
N LYS A 679 -8.89 31.19 -22.67
CA LYS A 679 -8.54 29.78 -22.94
C LYS A 679 -8.41 28.94 -21.67
N ILE A 680 -7.99 29.53 -20.55
CA ILE A 680 -7.99 28.84 -19.26
C ILE A 680 -9.39 28.55 -18.79
N ARG A 681 -10.34 29.49 -18.91
CA ARG A 681 -11.73 29.22 -18.57
C ARG A 681 -12.25 28.00 -19.34
N LEU A 682 -11.95 27.88 -20.63
CA LEU A 682 -12.38 26.75 -21.46
C LEU A 682 -11.83 25.39 -20.98
N VAL A 683 -10.52 25.29 -20.74
CA VAL A 683 -9.86 24.05 -20.26
C VAL A 683 -10.25 23.74 -18.81
N TYR A 684 -10.46 24.76 -18.00
CA TYR A 684 -10.92 24.67 -16.61
C TYR A 684 -12.35 24.13 -16.53
N TRP A 685 -13.25 24.52 -17.44
CA TRP A 685 -14.61 23.95 -17.54
C TRP A 685 -14.60 22.46 -17.87
N GLU A 686 -13.72 22.01 -18.78
CA GLU A 686 -13.59 20.59 -19.14
C GLU A 686 -13.06 19.73 -17.98
N ILE A 687 -12.22 20.32 -17.12
CA ILE A 687 -11.68 19.68 -15.91
C ILE A 687 -12.74 19.63 -14.81
N LEU A 688 -13.48 20.72 -14.59
CA LEU A 688 -14.53 20.81 -13.56
C LEU A 688 -15.72 19.87 -13.79
N ALA A 689 -16.04 19.55 -15.06
CA ALA A 689 -17.12 18.64 -15.43
C ALA A 689 -16.96 17.18 -14.92
N ASN A 690 -15.81 16.82 -14.33
CA ASN A 690 -15.49 15.46 -13.87
C ASN A 690 -15.28 15.32 -12.35
N PHE A 691 -15.50 16.37 -11.55
CA PHE A 691 -15.48 16.27 -10.07
C PHE A 691 -16.82 15.72 -9.54
N GLN A 692 -16.81 15.12 -8.34
CA GLN A 692 -18.00 14.53 -7.73
C GLN A 692 -19.15 15.54 -7.58
N ARG A 693 -20.36 15.08 -7.97
CA ARG A 693 -21.61 15.85 -7.97
C ARG A 693 -21.86 16.46 -6.58
N ASN A 694 -21.96 17.79 -6.52
CA ASN A 694 -22.40 18.66 -5.41
C ASN A 694 -21.39 19.24 -4.40
N GLN A 695 -20.16 18.75 -4.22
CA GLN A 695 -19.33 19.24 -3.10
C GLN A 695 -18.78 20.68 -3.24
N PHE A 696 -18.82 21.27 -4.45
CA PHE A 696 -18.15 22.53 -4.74
C PHE A 696 -19.07 23.67 -5.19
N VAL A 697 -20.40 23.46 -5.23
CA VAL A 697 -21.36 24.44 -5.78
C VAL A 697 -21.30 25.79 -5.04
N GLU A 698 -21.18 25.77 -3.71
CA GLU A 698 -21.06 26.98 -2.89
C GLU A 698 -19.72 27.70 -3.10
N GLN A 699 -18.62 26.95 -3.22
CA GLN A 699 -17.29 27.49 -3.47
C GLN A 699 -17.17 28.09 -4.88
N ILE A 700 -17.84 27.50 -5.88
CA ILE A 700 -17.91 27.99 -7.26
C ILE A 700 -18.70 29.30 -7.35
N ASN A 701 -19.81 29.44 -6.61
CA ASN A 701 -20.57 30.69 -6.54
C ASN A 701 -19.75 31.84 -5.96
N ILE A 702 -18.95 31.57 -4.93
CA ILE A 702 -18.07 32.54 -4.28
C ILE A 702 -16.88 32.91 -5.17
N LEU A 703 -16.29 31.94 -5.89
CA LEU A 703 -15.07 32.18 -6.66
C LEU A 703 -15.26 33.05 -7.91
N PHE A 704 -16.41 32.99 -8.57
CA PHE A 704 -16.52 33.47 -9.96
C PHE A 704 -17.47 34.64 -10.22
N GLY A 705 -18.27 35.09 -9.24
CA GLY A 705 -19.11 36.29 -9.39
C GLY A 705 -19.78 36.40 -10.77
N TRP A 706 -20.56 35.38 -11.13
CA TRP A 706 -21.13 35.08 -12.45
C TRP A 706 -21.83 36.30 -13.09
N SER A 707 -21.07 37.15 -13.78
CA SER A 707 -21.60 38.39 -14.36
C SER A 707 -21.44 38.48 -15.88
N THR A 708 -20.58 37.66 -16.50
CA THR A 708 -20.44 37.60 -17.96
C THR A 708 -20.10 36.19 -18.45
N VAL A 709 -21.06 35.47 -19.02
CA VAL A 709 -20.82 34.15 -19.63
C VAL A 709 -20.42 34.34 -21.10
N GLU A 710 -19.11 34.33 -21.40
CA GLU A 710 -18.61 34.35 -22.79
C GLU A 710 -18.61 32.96 -23.45
N PHE A 711 -18.75 31.87 -22.67
CA PHE A 711 -18.66 30.49 -23.15
C PHE A 711 -19.96 29.71 -22.89
N ILE A 712 -20.82 29.61 -23.91
CA ILE A 712 -22.18 29.05 -23.76
C ILE A 712 -22.16 27.52 -23.70
N SER A 713 -21.50 26.85 -24.65
CA SER A 713 -21.52 25.39 -24.79
C SER A 713 -20.94 24.60 -23.59
N PRO A 714 -19.72 24.90 -23.08
CA PRO A 714 -19.15 24.14 -21.95
C PRO A 714 -19.94 24.32 -20.65
N VAL A 715 -20.53 25.49 -20.44
CA VAL A 715 -21.35 25.77 -19.25
C VAL A 715 -22.65 24.98 -19.30
N ILE A 716 -23.30 24.90 -20.46
CA ILE A 716 -24.50 24.06 -20.66
C ILE A 716 -24.19 22.59 -20.36
N HIS A 717 -23.10 22.05 -20.89
CA HIS A 717 -22.70 20.65 -20.66
C HIS A 717 -22.35 20.37 -19.19
N PHE A 718 -21.70 21.32 -18.51
CA PHE A 718 -21.44 21.23 -17.07
C PHE A 718 -22.75 21.16 -16.29
N LEU A 719 -23.64 22.14 -16.48
CA LEU A 719 -24.92 22.22 -15.79
C LEU A 719 -25.71 20.92 -16.03
N PHE A 720 -25.83 20.48 -17.29
CA PHE A 720 -26.52 19.24 -17.63
C PHE A 720 -25.94 18.01 -16.90
N ARG A 721 -24.62 17.84 -16.81
CA ARG A 721 -24.01 16.70 -16.08
C ARG A 721 -24.15 16.76 -14.56
N GLN A 722 -24.27 17.96 -14.00
CA GLN A 722 -24.49 18.12 -12.56
C GLN A 722 -25.92 17.77 -12.18
N PHE A 723 -26.88 18.09 -13.04
CA PHE A 723 -28.31 17.96 -12.71
C PHE A 723 -28.94 16.69 -13.29
N TYR A 724 -28.59 16.30 -14.51
CA TYR A 724 -29.16 15.13 -15.17
C TYR A 724 -28.37 13.87 -14.80
N THR A 725 -29.01 12.97 -14.05
CA THR A 725 -28.45 11.66 -13.71
C THR A 725 -29.41 10.56 -14.17
N GLU A 726 -28.90 9.34 -14.40
CA GLU A 726 -29.76 8.18 -14.74
C GLU A 726 -30.70 7.79 -13.58
N ASP A 727 -30.46 8.32 -12.38
CA ASP A 727 -31.29 8.11 -11.19
C ASP A 727 -32.14 9.35 -10.86
N ILE A 728 -33.46 9.17 -10.83
CA ILE A 728 -34.40 10.28 -10.64
C ILE A 728 -34.39 10.80 -9.19
N GLU A 729 -34.08 9.97 -8.20
CA GLU A 729 -34.00 10.38 -6.79
C GLU A 729 -32.78 11.26 -6.55
N THR A 730 -31.61 10.85 -7.04
CA THR A 730 -30.39 11.67 -7.01
C THR A 730 -30.55 12.99 -7.75
N THR A 731 -31.22 12.98 -8.91
CA THR A 731 -31.52 14.19 -9.68
C THR A 731 -32.36 15.18 -8.86
N ASN A 732 -33.42 14.70 -8.22
CA ASN A 732 -34.29 15.52 -7.37
C ASN A 732 -33.58 16.05 -6.11
N GLU A 733 -32.73 15.23 -5.47
CA GLU A 733 -31.94 15.66 -4.32
C GLU A 733 -30.94 16.78 -4.69
N ASN A 734 -30.29 16.67 -5.84
CA ASN A 734 -29.36 17.68 -6.35
C ASN A 734 -30.08 19.00 -6.64
N LEU A 735 -31.24 18.95 -7.30
CA LEU A 735 -32.08 20.12 -7.55
C LEU A 735 -32.59 20.76 -6.25
N LEU A 736 -33.03 19.95 -5.29
CA LEU A 736 -33.48 20.44 -3.98
C LEU A 736 -32.36 21.16 -3.21
N ASN A 737 -31.15 20.61 -3.21
CA ASN A 737 -30.01 21.20 -2.53
C ASN A 737 -29.59 22.53 -3.18
N LEU A 738 -29.66 22.62 -4.52
CA LEU A 738 -29.44 23.87 -5.25
C LEU A 738 -30.48 24.95 -4.88
N LEU A 739 -31.76 24.59 -4.85
CA LEU A 739 -32.87 25.52 -4.60
C LEU A 739 -32.91 26.06 -3.16
N LYS A 740 -32.21 25.43 -2.20
CA LYS A 740 -32.10 25.93 -0.81
C LYS A 740 -31.15 27.11 -0.65
N ILE A 741 -30.35 27.46 -1.66
CA ILE A 741 -29.34 28.53 -1.58
C ILE A 741 -30.01 29.90 -1.81
N LYS A 742 -29.87 30.82 -0.84
CA LYS A 742 -30.51 32.15 -0.86
C LYS A 742 -30.07 33.06 -2.01
N GLU A 743 -28.81 33.01 -2.43
CA GLU A 743 -28.26 33.80 -3.54
C GLU A 743 -27.83 32.87 -4.68
N ASN A 744 -28.80 32.46 -5.50
CA ASN A 744 -28.59 31.42 -6.50
C ASN A 744 -28.07 31.97 -7.83
N HIS A 745 -26.76 32.20 -7.92
CA HIS A 745 -26.08 32.63 -9.15
C HIS A 745 -26.20 31.61 -10.29
N VAL A 746 -26.36 30.32 -9.97
CA VAL A 746 -26.54 29.25 -10.96
C VAL A 746 -27.87 29.41 -11.69
N LEU A 747 -28.98 29.60 -10.96
CA LEU A 747 -30.30 29.84 -11.57
C LEU A 747 -30.32 31.13 -12.39
N LYS A 748 -29.68 32.21 -11.89
CA LYS A 748 -29.52 33.45 -12.67
C LYS A 748 -28.74 33.23 -13.96
N THR A 749 -27.70 32.39 -13.93
CA THR A 749 -26.90 32.03 -15.11
C THR A 749 -27.69 31.18 -16.10
N VAL A 750 -28.41 30.15 -15.63
CA VAL A 750 -29.28 29.31 -16.47
C VAL A 750 -30.28 30.20 -17.21
N HIS A 751 -30.90 31.14 -16.51
CA HIS A 751 -31.79 32.11 -17.11
C HIS A 751 -31.09 32.99 -18.17
N GLN A 752 -29.93 33.56 -17.86
CA GLN A 752 -29.16 34.38 -18.82
C GLN A 752 -28.71 33.60 -20.06
N LEU A 753 -28.41 32.31 -19.92
CA LEU A 753 -28.07 31.43 -21.04
C LEU A 753 -29.30 31.16 -21.92
N TYR A 754 -30.47 30.98 -21.31
CA TYR A 754 -31.70 30.78 -22.07
C TYR A 754 -32.06 31.99 -22.93
N LEU A 755 -31.91 33.21 -22.40
CA LEU A 755 -32.20 34.44 -23.15
C LEU A 755 -31.34 34.60 -24.42
N ARG A 756 -30.31 33.76 -24.60
CA ARG A 756 -29.45 33.73 -25.78
C ARG A 756 -29.80 32.60 -26.75
N VAL A 757 -30.79 31.77 -26.45
CA VAL A 757 -31.24 30.68 -27.32
C VAL A 757 -32.00 31.27 -28.51
N ASP A 758 -31.58 30.91 -29.72
CA ASP A 758 -32.31 31.19 -30.95
C ASP A 758 -33.35 30.08 -31.20
N PHE A 759 -34.61 30.38 -30.89
CA PHE A 759 -35.72 29.41 -31.06
C PHE A 759 -36.05 29.10 -32.52
N GLU A 760 -35.57 29.89 -33.48
CA GLU A 760 -35.72 29.57 -34.91
C GLU A 760 -34.69 28.52 -35.36
N LYS A 761 -33.59 28.34 -34.62
CA LYS A 761 -32.51 27.39 -34.90
C LYS A 761 -31.99 26.73 -33.63
N VAL A 762 -32.78 25.80 -33.10
CA VAL A 762 -32.43 25.06 -31.88
C VAL A 762 -31.32 24.02 -32.16
N ASP A 763 -30.09 24.36 -31.82
CA ASP A 763 -28.94 23.45 -31.87
C ASP A 763 -28.92 22.46 -30.69
N HIS A 764 -27.94 21.53 -30.68
CA HIS A 764 -27.86 20.47 -29.66
C HIS A 764 -27.76 21.02 -28.23
N ASP A 765 -26.93 22.03 -28.01
CA ASP A 765 -26.72 22.62 -26.69
C ASP A 765 -27.96 23.41 -26.24
N SER A 766 -28.64 24.10 -27.17
CA SER A 766 -29.93 24.74 -26.89
C SER A 766 -30.98 23.72 -26.46
N LYS A 767 -31.03 22.53 -27.08
CA LYS A 767 -31.92 21.44 -26.64
C LYS A 767 -31.59 20.96 -25.23
N MET A 768 -30.31 20.74 -24.92
CA MET A 768 -29.89 20.33 -23.58
C MET A 768 -30.25 21.37 -22.52
N LEU A 769 -30.06 22.65 -22.82
CA LEU A 769 -30.42 23.74 -21.92
C LEU A 769 -31.93 23.84 -21.70
N ILE A 770 -32.73 23.68 -22.77
CA ILE A 770 -34.19 23.63 -22.70
C ILE A 770 -34.64 22.43 -21.84
N HIS A 771 -34.01 21.26 -22.00
CA HIS A 771 -34.28 20.07 -21.17
C HIS A 771 -34.01 20.31 -19.69
N LEU A 772 -32.83 20.84 -19.37
CA LEU A 772 -32.49 21.18 -17.99
C LEU A 772 -33.48 22.16 -17.37
N LEU A 773 -33.98 23.10 -18.18
CA LEU A 773 -34.92 24.10 -17.71
C LEU A 773 -36.30 23.50 -17.41
N TYR A 774 -36.77 22.52 -18.19
CA TYR A 774 -37.96 21.74 -17.85
C TYR A 774 -37.83 21.08 -16.48
N ASP A 775 -36.70 20.42 -16.21
CA ASP A 775 -36.48 19.72 -14.94
C ASP A 775 -36.47 20.70 -13.76
N ILE A 776 -35.90 21.90 -13.94
CA ILE A 776 -35.89 22.94 -12.91
C ILE A 776 -37.29 23.46 -12.62
N ILE A 777 -38.05 23.86 -13.65
CA ILE A 777 -39.34 24.54 -13.45
C ILE A 777 -40.48 23.60 -13.03
N THR A 778 -40.34 22.30 -13.30
CA THR A 778 -41.32 21.28 -12.93
C THR A 778 -41.07 20.68 -11.54
N HIS A 779 -39.91 20.92 -10.94
CA HIS A 779 -39.56 20.39 -9.62
C HIS A 779 -40.36 21.09 -8.50
N GLU A 780 -40.95 20.32 -7.57
CA GLU A 780 -41.85 20.84 -6.52
C GLU A 780 -41.22 21.91 -5.61
N SER A 781 -39.90 21.86 -5.44
CA SER A 781 -39.18 22.82 -4.59
C SER A 781 -38.94 24.16 -5.28
N PHE A 782 -39.08 24.21 -6.61
CA PHE A 782 -38.92 25.45 -7.35
C PHE A 782 -40.03 26.44 -7.00
N ALA A 783 -41.28 25.99 -6.90
CA ALA A 783 -42.43 26.81 -6.50
C ALA A 783 -42.16 27.57 -5.18
N LYS A 784 -41.63 26.87 -4.18
CA LYS A 784 -41.27 27.46 -2.88
C LYS A 784 -40.14 28.48 -2.99
N TRP A 785 -39.14 28.19 -3.84
CA TRP A 785 -38.02 29.08 -4.06
C TRP A 785 -38.45 30.37 -4.77
N ILE A 786 -39.20 30.28 -5.87
CA ILE A 786 -39.62 31.45 -6.67
C ILE A 786 -40.58 32.35 -5.89
N ASP A 787 -41.44 31.78 -5.03
CA ASP A 787 -42.34 32.56 -4.17
C ASP A 787 -41.60 33.51 -3.22
N SER A 788 -40.37 33.13 -2.83
CA SER A 788 -39.50 33.93 -1.95
C SER A 788 -38.70 35.03 -2.68
N GLN A 789 -38.74 35.07 -4.01
CA GLN A 789 -38.01 36.06 -4.82
C GLN A 789 -38.80 37.36 -4.98
N ASN A 790 -38.14 38.41 -5.51
CA ASN A 790 -38.80 39.70 -5.75
C ASN A 790 -39.73 39.66 -6.99
N GLU A 791 -40.60 40.66 -7.16
CA GLU A 791 -41.60 40.68 -8.24
C GLU A 791 -40.96 40.72 -9.64
N GLU A 792 -39.79 41.33 -9.80
CA GLU A 792 -39.06 41.40 -11.08
C GLU A 792 -38.52 40.02 -11.49
N GLU A 793 -37.97 39.27 -10.53
CA GLU A 793 -37.51 37.89 -10.73
C GLU A 793 -38.69 36.96 -11.03
N LYS A 794 -39.84 37.14 -10.37
CA LYS A 794 -41.06 36.38 -10.67
C LYS A 794 -41.55 36.61 -12.10
N ILE A 795 -41.63 37.87 -12.54
CA ILE A 795 -42.01 38.23 -13.92
C ILE A 795 -41.08 37.54 -14.91
N THR A 796 -39.79 37.65 -14.67
CA THR A 796 -38.75 37.12 -15.56
C THR A 796 -38.88 35.61 -15.73
N TRP A 797 -39.04 34.85 -14.64
CA TRP A 797 -39.22 33.40 -14.71
C TRP A 797 -40.58 32.98 -15.28
N LEU A 798 -41.63 33.80 -15.13
CA LEU A 798 -42.93 33.56 -15.76
C LEU A 798 -42.90 33.80 -17.27
N GLU A 799 -42.24 34.87 -17.74
CA GLU A 799 -42.04 35.13 -19.18
C GLU A 799 -41.26 33.99 -19.83
N LEU A 800 -40.19 33.59 -19.16
CA LEU A 800 -39.39 32.43 -19.53
C LEU A 800 -40.25 31.16 -19.62
N GLY A 801 -41.01 30.86 -18.56
CA GLY A 801 -41.93 29.73 -18.50
C GLY A 801 -42.96 29.74 -19.63
N ALA A 802 -43.54 30.90 -19.93
CA ALA A 802 -44.53 31.08 -21.00
C ALA A 802 -43.98 30.75 -22.39
N VAL A 803 -42.70 31.05 -22.64
CA VAL A 803 -42.02 30.65 -23.89
C VAL A 803 -41.71 29.16 -23.88
N ILE A 804 -41.17 28.63 -22.79
CA ILE A 804 -40.74 27.23 -22.69
C ILE A 804 -41.90 26.26 -22.90
N VAL A 805 -43.05 26.52 -22.29
CA VAL A 805 -44.21 25.60 -22.39
C VAL A 805 -44.75 25.47 -23.82
N GLN A 806 -44.43 26.40 -24.70
CA GLN A 806 -44.76 26.34 -26.12
C GLN A 806 -43.80 25.45 -26.92
N THR A 807 -42.63 25.10 -26.36
CA THR A 807 -41.56 24.36 -27.06
C THR A 807 -41.55 22.85 -26.79
N LYS A 808 -42.44 22.33 -25.93
CA LYS A 808 -42.60 20.89 -25.64
C LYS A 808 -44.05 20.45 -25.84
N ASP A 809 -44.22 19.43 -26.67
CA ASP A 809 -45.53 18.92 -27.08
C ASP A 809 -46.04 17.75 -26.22
N ASP A 810 -45.16 17.10 -25.44
CA ASP A 810 -45.49 15.92 -24.64
C ASP A 810 -45.07 16.12 -23.19
N TRP A 811 -46.02 16.07 -22.25
CA TRP A 811 -45.84 16.36 -20.83
C TRP A 811 -46.39 15.23 -19.97
N ASN A 812 -45.62 14.80 -18.97
CA ASN A 812 -46.12 13.80 -18.02
C ASN A 812 -46.94 14.45 -16.88
N ALA A 813 -47.74 13.64 -16.18
CA ALA A 813 -48.65 14.14 -15.16
C ALA A 813 -47.95 14.83 -13.97
N PHE A 814 -46.74 14.39 -13.60
CA PHE A 814 -45.97 14.99 -12.50
C PHE A 814 -45.41 16.36 -12.90
N GLU A 815 -44.87 16.48 -14.11
CA GLU A 815 -44.38 17.75 -14.66
C GLU A 815 -45.49 18.79 -14.75
N LEU A 816 -46.67 18.39 -15.24
CA LEU A 816 -47.85 19.26 -15.32
C LEU A 816 -48.28 19.74 -13.94
N VAL A 817 -48.35 18.85 -12.95
CA VAL A 817 -48.73 19.21 -11.58
C VAL A 817 -47.71 20.16 -10.96
N GLY A 818 -46.40 19.92 -11.11
CA GLY A 818 -45.35 20.78 -10.58
C GLY A 818 -45.41 22.21 -11.13
N LEU A 819 -45.59 22.35 -12.44
CA LEU A 819 -45.78 23.64 -13.11
C LEU A 819 -47.05 24.36 -12.64
N LEU A 820 -48.17 23.65 -12.58
CA LEU A 820 -49.45 24.24 -12.19
C LEU A 820 -49.44 24.70 -10.72
N VAL A 821 -48.76 23.97 -9.83
CA VAL A 821 -48.62 24.34 -8.42
C VAL A 821 -47.83 25.64 -8.25
N TRP A 822 -46.72 25.82 -8.98
CA TRP A 822 -46.03 27.12 -9.02
C TRP A 822 -46.99 28.19 -9.52
N VAL A 823 -47.52 28.04 -10.74
CA VAL A 823 -48.24 29.11 -11.44
C VAL A 823 -49.48 29.54 -10.64
N GLU A 824 -50.19 28.58 -10.05
CA GLU A 824 -51.30 28.81 -9.14
C GLU A 824 -50.86 29.62 -7.90
N SER A 825 -49.75 29.25 -7.26
CA SER A 825 -49.24 29.95 -6.07
C SER A 825 -48.97 31.43 -6.35
N ILE A 826 -48.22 31.73 -7.41
CA ILE A 826 -47.91 33.12 -7.79
C ILE A 826 -49.19 33.87 -8.16
N PHE A 827 -50.05 33.28 -8.99
CA PHE A 827 -51.31 33.91 -9.41
C PHE A 827 -52.24 34.21 -8.22
N LEU A 828 -52.39 33.30 -7.26
CA LEU A 828 -53.23 33.51 -6.08
C LEU A 828 -52.63 34.54 -5.11
N SER A 829 -51.31 34.69 -5.09
CA SER A 829 -50.63 35.71 -4.28
C SER A 829 -50.79 37.13 -4.86
N CYS A 830 -50.86 37.25 -6.20
CA CYS A 830 -50.89 38.53 -6.90
C CYS A 830 -52.30 38.97 -7.32
N SER A 831 -53.21 38.06 -7.68
CA SER A 831 -54.58 38.38 -8.09
C SER A 831 -55.37 39.27 -7.11
N PRO A 832 -55.29 39.14 -5.76
CA PRO A 832 -55.98 40.08 -4.85
C PRO A 832 -55.44 41.50 -4.87
N LYS A 833 -54.22 41.71 -5.39
CA LYS A 833 -53.62 43.04 -5.51
C LYS A 833 -54.18 43.81 -6.71
N LEU A 834 -54.96 43.16 -7.59
CA LEU A 834 -55.57 43.78 -8.77
C LEU A 834 -56.89 44.47 -8.39
N THR A 835 -56.81 45.78 -8.14
CA THR A 835 -57.94 46.66 -7.82
C THR A 835 -58.07 47.74 -8.90
N PRO A 836 -59.19 48.49 -8.96
CA PRO A 836 -59.30 49.62 -9.87
C PRO A 836 -58.19 50.67 -9.74
N GLU A 837 -57.54 50.79 -8.56
CA GLU A 837 -56.41 51.72 -8.37
C GLU A 837 -55.06 51.15 -8.82
N THR A 838 -54.91 49.82 -8.85
CA THR A 838 -53.65 49.14 -9.19
C THR A 838 -53.67 48.51 -10.58
N ILE A 839 -54.77 48.64 -11.33
CA ILE A 839 -54.95 48.09 -12.67
C ILE A 839 -53.93 48.62 -13.69
N HIS A 840 -53.33 49.78 -13.43
CA HIS A 840 -52.25 50.36 -14.23
C HIS A 840 -50.84 49.94 -13.79
N ASN A 841 -50.72 48.99 -12.85
CA ASN A 841 -49.43 48.44 -12.43
C ASN A 841 -48.93 47.42 -13.45
N GLU A 842 -48.02 47.87 -14.31
CA GLU A 842 -47.40 47.07 -15.39
C GLU A 842 -46.75 45.76 -14.88
N GLN A 843 -46.17 45.76 -13.67
CA GLN A 843 -45.57 44.56 -13.10
C GLN A 843 -46.65 43.53 -12.72
N LEU A 844 -47.72 43.98 -12.09
CA LEU A 844 -48.83 43.12 -11.69
C LEU A 844 -49.54 42.52 -12.92
N GLU A 845 -49.74 43.34 -13.95
CA GLU A 845 -50.31 42.91 -15.23
C GLU A 845 -49.45 41.83 -15.90
N ARG A 846 -48.13 42.04 -15.97
CA ARG A 846 -47.20 41.05 -16.55
C ARG A 846 -47.21 39.72 -15.79
N ILE A 847 -47.25 39.73 -14.46
CA ILE A 847 -47.33 38.48 -13.66
C ILE A 847 -48.60 37.71 -14.01
N LEU A 848 -49.76 38.38 -14.01
CA LEU A 848 -51.04 37.74 -14.26
C LEU A 848 -51.15 37.26 -15.71
N SER A 849 -50.74 38.09 -16.68
CA SER A 849 -50.78 37.75 -18.11
C SER A 849 -49.91 36.53 -18.44
N ASN A 850 -48.65 36.51 -17.99
CA ASN A 850 -47.76 35.37 -18.23
C ASN A 850 -48.22 34.10 -17.51
N SER A 851 -48.76 34.21 -16.30
CA SER A 851 -49.36 33.07 -15.58
C SER A 851 -50.54 32.49 -16.36
N LEU A 852 -51.39 33.34 -16.93
CA LEU A 852 -52.52 32.91 -17.76
C LEU A 852 -52.08 32.31 -19.08
N GLN A 853 -51.02 32.84 -19.68
CA GLN A 853 -50.44 32.28 -20.90
C GLN A 853 -49.93 30.86 -20.67
N ILE A 854 -49.19 30.61 -19.58
CA ILE A 854 -48.75 29.25 -19.21
C ILE A 854 -49.96 28.33 -19.00
N CYS A 855 -50.95 28.76 -18.23
CA CYS A 855 -52.16 27.99 -18.00
C CYS A 855 -52.92 27.68 -19.29
N SER A 856 -53.01 28.64 -20.21
CA SER A 856 -53.67 28.48 -21.50
C SER A 856 -52.97 27.42 -22.35
N GLU A 857 -51.64 27.45 -22.41
CA GLU A 857 -50.86 26.45 -23.15
C GLU A 857 -51.00 25.04 -22.57
N LEU A 858 -51.07 24.93 -21.23
CA LEU A 858 -51.20 23.64 -20.56
C LEU A 858 -52.64 23.11 -20.53
N ALA A 859 -53.66 23.95 -20.76
CA ALA A 859 -55.07 23.56 -20.74
C ALA A 859 -55.46 22.53 -21.82
N LYS A 860 -54.63 22.35 -22.85
CA LYS A 860 -54.79 21.29 -23.86
C LYS A 860 -54.61 19.88 -23.28
N PHE A 861 -54.00 19.74 -22.11
CA PHE A 861 -53.78 18.46 -21.44
C PHE A 861 -54.87 18.16 -20.41
N LYS A 862 -55.44 16.94 -20.48
CA LYS A 862 -56.53 16.50 -19.59
C LYS A 862 -56.22 16.61 -18.08
N PRO A 863 -55.00 16.30 -17.58
CA PRO A 863 -54.67 16.47 -16.17
C PRO A 863 -54.75 17.94 -15.70
N THR A 864 -54.40 18.89 -16.56
CA THR A 864 -54.50 20.32 -16.28
C THR A 864 -55.95 20.76 -16.12
N VAL A 865 -56.84 20.28 -16.99
CA VAL A 865 -58.28 20.54 -16.87
C VAL A 865 -58.82 20.00 -15.55
N GLN A 866 -58.43 18.78 -15.18
CA GLN A 866 -58.82 18.18 -13.90
C GLN A 866 -58.27 18.98 -12.71
N PHE A 867 -57.03 19.45 -12.76
CA PHE A 867 -56.46 20.32 -11.73
C PHE A 867 -57.32 21.59 -11.52
N PHE A 868 -57.71 22.25 -12.61
CA PHE A 868 -58.57 23.43 -12.58
C PHE A 868 -59.99 23.15 -12.07
N GLU A 869 -60.57 21.99 -12.40
CA GLU A 869 -61.88 21.55 -11.86
C GLU A 869 -61.86 21.31 -10.35
N HIS A 870 -60.71 20.88 -9.81
CA HIS A 870 -60.55 20.58 -8.38
C HIS A 870 -59.99 21.75 -7.57
N SER A 871 -59.40 22.76 -8.22
CA SER A 871 -58.97 24.00 -7.55
C SER A 871 -60.18 24.89 -7.23
N SER A 872 -60.65 24.81 -5.99
CA SER A 872 -61.79 25.59 -5.50
C SER A 872 -61.52 27.10 -5.40
N ALA A 873 -60.27 27.55 -5.55
CA ALA A 873 -59.87 28.94 -5.35
C ALA A 873 -59.41 29.63 -6.64
N PHE A 874 -58.81 28.92 -7.59
CA PHE A 874 -58.19 29.52 -8.78
C PHE A 874 -59.23 29.97 -9.82
N LEU A 875 -60.10 29.06 -10.28
CA LEU A 875 -61.10 29.36 -11.32
C LEU A 875 -62.09 30.46 -10.90
N PRO A 876 -62.69 30.41 -9.69
CA PRO A 876 -63.61 31.45 -9.25
C PRO A 876 -62.95 32.82 -9.20
N ARG A 877 -61.68 32.90 -8.79
CA ARG A 877 -60.95 34.16 -8.67
C ARG A 877 -60.48 34.71 -10.01
N LEU A 878 -60.20 33.84 -10.97
CA LEU A 878 -60.01 34.21 -12.37
C LEU A 878 -61.29 34.81 -12.98
N MET A 879 -62.45 34.24 -12.65
CA MET A 879 -63.76 34.70 -13.14
C MET A 879 -64.33 35.91 -12.38
N ASP A 880 -63.94 36.13 -11.12
CA ASP A 880 -64.47 37.19 -10.23
C ASP A 880 -63.59 38.46 -10.23
N ILE A 881 -62.66 38.61 -11.19
CA ILE A 881 -62.01 39.89 -11.51
C ILE A 881 -63.07 40.81 -12.11
N LYS A 882 -63.93 41.38 -11.26
CA LYS A 882 -64.88 42.41 -11.65
C LYS A 882 -64.12 43.71 -11.81
N ILE A 883 -63.80 44.05 -13.06
CA ILE A 883 -63.49 45.43 -13.42
C ILE A 883 -64.77 46.23 -13.15
N GLN A 884 -64.84 46.91 -12.00
CA GLN A 884 -65.87 47.91 -11.80
C GLN A 884 -65.63 49.01 -12.84
N PRO A 885 -66.65 49.42 -13.63
CA PRO A 885 -66.49 50.50 -14.57
C PRO A 885 -66.23 51.78 -13.78
N THR A 886 -64.97 52.21 -13.71
CA THR A 886 -64.66 53.57 -13.34
C THR A 886 -65.17 54.46 -14.47
N ASN A 887 -66.16 55.28 -14.15
CA ASN A 887 -66.66 56.34 -15.03
C ASN A 887 -65.56 57.41 -15.22
N SER A 888 -64.54 57.10 -16.01
CA SER A 888 -63.75 58.04 -16.83
C SER A 888 -62.52 57.32 -17.39
N LEU A 889 -62.39 57.35 -18.73
CA LEU A 889 -61.26 56.91 -19.57
C LEU A 889 -61.26 55.40 -19.87
N SER A 890 -62.05 54.90 -20.83
CA SER A 890 -61.85 54.94 -22.30
C SER A 890 -60.48 54.44 -22.78
N GLN A 891 -60.48 53.20 -23.27
CA GLN A 891 -59.62 52.67 -24.34
C GLN A 891 -58.11 52.76 -24.12
N THR A 892 -57.51 51.72 -23.54
CA THR A 892 -56.60 50.84 -24.28
C THR A 892 -56.62 49.46 -23.65
#